data_AF-A0A9E3QWI5-F1
#
_entry.id   AF-A0A9E3QWI5-F1
#
_cell.length_a   1.000
_cell.length_b   1.000
_cell.length_c   1.000
_cell.angle_alpha   90.00
_cell.angle_beta   90.00
_cell.angle_gamma   90.00
#
_symmetry.space_group_name_H-M   'P 1'
#
loop_
_entity.id
_entity.type
_entity.pdbx_description
1 polymer ?
#
loop_
_entity_poly.entity_id
_entity_poly.type
_entity_poly.pdbx_seq_one_letter_code
_entity_poly.pdbx_strand_id
1 'polypeptide(L)'
;MTLTQKILAHHARGLTRPYVQAGDILQIAVDWTIASELAWNGMDRTYALLGRPKIHDADRFFLAVDHTVDPVTLANDPRARKLAQLSRDFAGEAKLKHFYDSNVTILHTKFYRDLVQPGQVVLGADSHTSSHGGLGAFSIGLGGADITAAMVLGQSWIEVPEAIAVDYAGELPFGIGGKDVILKTLGDLGRNTVAMERTVEYRGEATRKWSTDVRFTIANMTAEFGGLNGIFEADGTVAAWLETRKSENQGALYFRADDDAPYVARYRIDLSKLGPLIAKPFSPDNVHPVEQVLGLGIQGCFIGACTTTEEELVLGALVLEQAFKDKPARPAHPKLLVVPGDLSIQERMRQGGLWQHYEKAGFRIGPPGCSMCLGVASEKASPGETWLSSQNRNFENRMGQGSFAHLASAATVAASSVDMKVQDPRQFLSRIDQGRYEKLLFRDSRKPLPEVRTREPEVAVAGAKAQGKAQGAAQTARIEGKVQRFADAVDTDAIIPGQFCHLTSLEELGAKAFHFVRPEFPAKAKAGATIIVAGEGWGSGSSREQAVWALQGAGIQAVIARSYAFIHKRNLVNEALPYLVVRDDAFFALAKDDEAVAVDLAKGQVTHLASGKTFTAESPSAIVQALRSEGGLVPAVKRHGPKVFEALSA
;
A
#
# COMPACT_ATOMS: atom_id res chain seq x y z
N MET A 1 -16.36 9.12 17.73
CA MET A 1 -15.29 9.15 16.72
C MET A 1 -14.55 7.82 16.70
N THR A 2 -14.24 7.33 15.50
CA THR A 2 -13.34 6.19 15.30
C THR A 2 -11.90 6.56 15.68
N LEU A 3 -11.00 5.57 15.78
CA LEU A 3 -9.58 5.82 16.06
C LEU A 3 -8.95 6.73 15.00
N THR A 4 -9.20 6.44 13.71
CA THR A 4 -8.73 7.28 12.62
C THR A 4 -9.29 8.71 12.72
N GLN A 5 -10.57 8.87 13.03
CA GLN A 5 -11.19 10.19 13.19
C GLN A 5 -10.55 10.98 14.34
N LYS A 6 -10.20 10.35 15.46
CA LYS A 6 -9.49 11.03 16.57
C LYS A 6 -8.12 11.52 16.15
N ILE A 7 -7.35 10.69 15.45
CA ILE A 7 -6.03 11.08 14.93
C ILE A 7 -6.17 12.26 13.95
N LEU A 8 -7.08 12.17 12.99
CA LEU A 8 -7.32 13.24 12.03
C LEU A 8 -7.80 14.53 12.71
N ALA A 9 -8.70 14.45 13.69
CA ALA A 9 -9.18 15.60 14.44
C ALA A 9 -8.03 16.32 15.19
N HIS A 10 -7.09 15.56 15.76
CA HIS A 10 -5.92 16.12 16.44
C HIS A 10 -4.98 16.89 15.49
N HIS A 11 -4.87 16.43 14.24
CA HIS A 11 -3.99 17.03 13.23
C HIS A 11 -4.68 18.11 12.38
N ALA A 12 -6.00 18.20 12.45
CA ALA A 12 -6.78 19.11 11.63
C ALA A 12 -6.59 20.58 12.04
N ARG A 13 -6.64 21.45 11.05
CA ARG A 13 -6.62 22.90 11.20
C ARG A 13 -8.00 23.48 10.87
N GLY A 14 -8.37 24.55 11.58
CA GLY A 14 -9.59 25.30 11.27
C GLY A 14 -10.90 24.56 11.51
N LEU A 15 -10.90 23.54 12.38
CA LEU A 15 -12.13 22.83 12.75
C LEU A 15 -13.15 23.79 13.35
N THR A 16 -14.40 23.67 12.93
CA THR A 16 -15.54 24.46 13.44
C THR A 16 -16.30 23.75 14.55
N ARG A 17 -15.95 22.49 14.84
CA ARG A 17 -16.55 21.66 15.88
C ARG A 17 -15.48 20.72 16.49
N PRO A 18 -15.68 20.21 17.72
CA PRO A 18 -14.67 19.42 18.43
C PRO A 18 -14.53 17.96 17.94
N TYR A 19 -15.08 17.64 16.76
CA TYR A 19 -15.10 16.30 16.20
C TYR A 19 -15.08 16.35 14.67
N VAL A 20 -14.74 15.22 14.05
CA VAL A 20 -14.81 15.04 12.61
C VAL A 20 -15.71 13.85 12.28
N GLN A 21 -16.31 13.85 11.09
CA GLN A 21 -17.16 12.77 10.60
C GLN A 21 -16.85 12.46 9.14
N ALA A 22 -17.31 11.31 8.65
CA ALA A 22 -17.12 10.93 7.24
C ALA A 22 -17.64 12.02 6.28
N GLY A 23 -16.88 12.29 5.22
CA GLY A 23 -17.14 13.33 4.24
C GLY A 23 -16.62 14.72 4.59
N ASP A 24 -16.15 14.96 5.83
CA ASP A 24 -15.48 16.22 6.16
C ASP A 24 -14.19 16.37 5.33
N ILE A 25 -13.93 17.54 4.76
CA ILE A 25 -12.66 17.86 4.12
C ILE A 25 -11.77 18.59 5.14
N LEU A 26 -10.64 17.97 5.48
CA LEU A 26 -9.71 18.48 6.47
C LEU A 26 -8.42 18.94 5.82
N GLN A 27 -7.90 20.08 6.26
CA GLN A 27 -6.48 20.42 6.16
C GLN A 27 -5.79 19.85 7.40
N ILE A 28 -4.77 19.01 7.20
CA ILE A 28 -4.09 18.31 8.29
C ILE A 28 -2.59 18.60 8.28
N ALA A 29 -2.01 18.75 9.47
CA ALA A 29 -0.58 18.65 9.65
C ALA A 29 -0.11 17.22 9.38
N VAL A 30 1.10 17.07 8.84
CA VAL A 30 1.69 15.77 8.50
C VAL A 30 2.96 15.59 9.33
N ASP A 31 3.05 14.51 10.11
CA ASP A 31 4.23 14.23 10.93
C ASP A 31 5.38 13.68 10.10
N TRP A 32 5.06 12.82 9.13
CA TRP A 32 6.07 12.16 8.30
C TRP A 32 5.62 12.03 6.86
N THR A 33 6.58 12.27 5.96
CA THR A 33 6.49 11.84 4.57
C THR A 33 7.52 10.75 4.30
N ILE A 34 7.15 9.70 3.57
CA ILE A 34 8.06 8.59 3.25
C ILE A 34 8.05 8.25 1.75
N ALA A 35 9.19 7.88 1.18
CA ALA A 35 9.30 7.49 -0.23
C ALA A 35 10.41 6.46 -0.48
N SER A 36 10.31 5.76 -1.61
CA SER A 36 11.39 4.93 -2.19
C SER A 36 12.09 5.64 -3.34
N GLU A 37 13.21 5.10 -3.83
CA GLU A 37 13.92 5.65 -4.98
C GLU A 37 13.09 5.63 -6.26
N LEU A 38 12.22 4.61 -6.40
CA LEU A 38 11.38 4.46 -7.58
C LEU A 38 10.30 5.55 -7.62
N ALA A 39 9.69 5.84 -6.47
CA ALA A 39 8.72 6.93 -6.34
C ALA A 39 9.40 8.30 -6.44
N TRP A 40 10.60 8.44 -5.85
CA TRP A 40 11.37 9.69 -5.85
C TRP A 40 11.63 10.22 -7.26
N ASN A 41 11.88 9.34 -8.24
CA ASN A 41 12.07 9.75 -9.63
C ASN A 41 10.85 10.45 -10.26
N GLY A 42 9.62 10.06 -9.88
CA GLY A 42 8.41 10.81 -10.23
C GLY A 42 8.26 12.09 -9.40
N MET A 43 8.50 11.98 -8.10
CA MET A 43 8.41 13.11 -7.17
C MET A 43 9.38 14.25 -7.50
N ASP A 44 10.60 13.96 -7.97
CA ASP A 44 11.61 14.95 -8.35
C ASP A 44 11.13 15.79 -9.54
N ARG A 45 10.37 15.20 -10.48
CA ARG A 45 9.69 15.96 -11.53
C ARG A 45 8.69 16.94 -10.94
N THR A 46 7.85 16.51 -10.01
CA THR A 46 6.88 17.39 -9.32
C THR A 46 7.61 18.46 -8.51
N TYR A 47 8.69 18.11 -7.82
CA TYR A 47 9.50 19.02 -7.02
C TYR A 47 10.16 20.10 -7.90
N ALA A 48 10.69 19.71 -9.06
CA ALA A 48 11.20 20.62 -10.08
C ALA A 48 10.10 21.52 -10.64
N LEU A 49 8.90 20.98 -10.92
CA LEU A 49 7.77 21.78 -11.36
C LEU A 49 7.41 22.84 -10.32
N LEU A 50 7.43 22.52 -9.03
CA LEU A 50 7.21 23.48 -7.94
C LEU A 50 8.35 24.51 -7.76
N GLY A 51 9.44 24.39 -8.52
CA GLY A 51 10.59 25.29 -8.45
C GLY A 51 11.61 24.92 -7.37
N ARG A 52 11.65 23.64 -6.94
CA ARG A 52 12.53 23.10 -5.89
C ARG A 52 12.54 23.94 -4.59
N PRO A 53 11.38 24.24 -4.00
CA PRO A 53 11.33 25.02 -2.76
C PRO A 53 12.00 24.25 -1.61
N LYS A 54 12.52 24.95 -0.60
CA LYS A 54 13.03 24.29 0.60
C LYS A 54 11.95 23.39 1.22
N ILE A 55 12.30 22.14 1.54
CA ILE A 55 11.37 21.22 2.21
C ILE A 55 11.02 21.71 3.62
N HIS A 56 9.85 21.30 4.11
CA HIS A 56 9.31 21.75 5.40
C HIS A 56 10.23 21.35 6.57
N ASP A 57 10.60 20.07 6.64
CA ASP A 57 11.45 19.52 7.70
C ASP A 57 12.26 18.30 7.20
N ALA A 58 13.58 18.43 7.18
CA ALA A 58 14.50 17.39 6.72
C ALA A 58 14.64 16.21 7.69
N ASP A 59 14.22 16.38 8.94
CA ASP A 59 14.17 15.31 9.94
C ASP A 59 12.85 14.52 9.87
N ARG A 60 11.88 14.97 9.05
CA ARG A 60 10.55 14.37 8.89
C ARG A 60 10.23 13.85 7.48
N PHE A 61 11.26 13.74 6.64
CA PHE A 61 11.19 13.01 5.37
C PHE A 61 12.09 11.79 5.40
N PHE A 62 11.51 10.61 5.16
CA PHE A 62 12.22 9.34 5.09
C PHE A 62 12.36 8.90 3.63
N LEU A 63 13.59 8.65 3.19
CA LEU A 63 13.88 8.19 1.83
C LEU A 63 14.75 6.94 1.88
N ALA A 64 14.26 5.83 1.31
CA ALA A 64 15.04 4.60 1.16
C ALA A 64 15.24 4.23 -0.30
N VAL A 65 16.39 3.64 -0.61
CA VAL A 65 16.65 2.97 -1.89
C VAL A 65 16.47 1.48 -1.67
N ASP A 66 15.40 0.88 -2.18
CA ASP A 66 14.99 -0.49 -1.81
C ASP A 66 14.30 -1.32 -2.91
N HIS A 67 13.89 -0.74 -4.05
CA HIS A 67 13.15 -1.46 -5.10
C HIS A 67 14.07 -2.18 -6.11
N THR A 68 15.18 -1.56 -6.50
CA THR A 68 16.08 -2.02 -7.58
C THR A 68 17.52 -2.23 -7.12
N VAL A 69 17.67 -2.73 -5.91
CA VAL A 69 18.91 -2.64 -5.14
C VAL A 69 19.77 -3.88 -5.12
N ASP A 70 19.34 -5.00 -5.69
CA ASP A 70 20.19 -6.18 -5.69
C ASP A 70 21.51 -5.92 -6.48
N PRO A 71 22.65 -6.49 -6.05
CA PRO A 71 23.95 -6.22 -6.65
C PRO A 71 24.01 -6.46 -8.17
N VAL A 72 23.27 -7.45 -8.67
CA VAL A 72 23.24 -7.77 -10.11
C VAL A 72 22.51 -6.68 -10.88
N THR A 73 21.38 -6.18 -10.37
CA THR A 73 20.65 -5.05 -10.97
C THR A 73 21.48 -3.77 -10.94
N LEU A 74 22.07 -3.42 -9.80
CA LEU A 74 22.88 -2.20 -9.69
C LEU A 74 24.14 -2.25 -10.57
N ALA A 75 24.73 -3.44 -10.76
CA ALA A 75 25.88 -3.63 -11.64
C ALA A 75 25.53 -3.53 -13.13
N ASN A 76 24.32 -3.94 -13.53
CA ASN A 76 23.99 -4.15 -14.95
C ASN A 76 22.91 -3.20 -15.50
N ASP A 77 22.09 -2.55 -14.67
CA ASP A 77 21.04 -1.62 -15.11
C ASP A 77 21.43 -0.16 -14.83
N PRO A 78 21.79 0.63 -15.86
CA PRO A 78 22.07 2.06 -15.71
C PRO A 78 20.89 2.85 -15.13
N ARG A 79 19.65 2.39 -15.33
CA ARG A 79 18.45 3.06 -14.81
C ARG A 79 18.37 2.91 -13.30
N ALA A 80 18.61 1.71 -12.77
CA ALA A 80 18.66 1.48 -11.32
C ALA A 80 19.72 2.35 -10.65
N ARG A 81 20.92 2.45 -11.25
CA ARG A 81 21.97 3.36 -10.78
C ARG A 81 21.54 4.82 -10.79
N LYS A 82 20.83 5.26 -11.84
CA LYS A 82 20.29 6.62 -11.93
C LYS A 82 19.28 6.90 -10.82
N LEU A 83 18.35 5.99 -10.53
CA LEU A 83 17.36 6.14 -9.45
C LEU A 83 18.02 6.26 -8.08
N ALA A 84 19.01 5.39 -7.80
CA ALA A 84 19.78 5.45 -6.56
C ALA A 84 20.57 6.76 -6.46
N GLN A 85 21.23 7.18 -7.53
CA GLN A 85 22.01 8.43 -7.54
C GLN A 85 21.12 9.65 -7.34
N LEU A 86 19.96 9.72 -8.01
CA LEU A 86 19.00 10.82 -7.84
C LEU A 86 18.53 10.96 -6.39
N SER A 87 18.35 9.83 -5.69
CA SER A 87 17.97 9.81 -4.28
C SER A 87 19.11 10.27 -3.37
N ARG A 88 20.36 9.86 -3.66
CA ARG A 88 21.56 10.34 -2.94
C ARG A 88 21.79 11.84 -3.12
N ASP A 89 21.65 12.33 -4.35
CA ASP A 89 21.85 13.74 -4.68
C ASP A 89 20.84 14.60 -3.91
N PHE A 90 19.57 14.20 -3.90
CA PHE A 90 18.56 14.90 -3.11
C PHE A 90 18.81 14.79 -1.60
N ALA A 91 19.21 13.62 -1.09
CA ALA A 91 19.56 13.45 0.31
C ALA A 91 20.68 14.41 0.75
N GLY A 92 21.68 14.61 -0.12
CA GLY A 92 22.73 15.61 0.08
C GLY A 92 22.24 17.05 -0.01
N GLU A 93 21.44 17.37 -1.04
CA GLU A 93 20.82 18.69 -1.25
C GLU A 93 19.99 19.14 -0.04
N ALA A 94 19.08 18.27 0.41
CA ALA A 94 18.16 18.55 1.51
C ALA A 94 18.75 18.24 2.89
N LYS A 95 19.96 17.65 2.96
CA LYS A 95 20.64 17.20 4.19
C LYS A 95 19.76 16.28 5.02
N LEU A 96 19.17 15.28 4.37
CA LEU A 96 18.24 14.36 5.01
C LEU A 96 18.93 13.53 6.10
N LYS A 97 18.34 13.52 7.29
CA LYS A 97 18.76 12.67 8.39
C LYS A 97 18.38 11.20 8.18
N HIS A 98 17.21 10.98 7.57
CA HIS A 98 16.62 9.66 7.38
C HIS A 98 16.70 9.21 5.92
N PHE A 99 17.91 9.25 5.37
CA PHE A 99 18.23 8.61 4.09
C PHE A 99 18.92 7.26 4.32
N TYR A 100 18.42 6.22 3.66
CA TYR A 100 18.98 4.87 3.72
C TYR A 100 19.25 4.36 2.30
N ASP A 101 20.52 4.09 2.02
CA ASP A 101 20.96 3.66 0.70
C ASP A 101 20.61 2.18 0.43
N SER A 102 20.96 1.75 -0.77
CA SER A 102 20.78 0.41 -1.31
C SER A 102 21.27 -0.66 -0.33
N ASN A 103 20.52 -1.76 -0.23
CA ASN A 103 20.85 -2.92 0.62
C ASN A 103 20.87 -2.66 2.13
N VAL A 104 20.27 -1.56 2.60
CA VAL A 104 20.14 -1.27 4.04
C VAL A 104 18.79 -1.73 4.57
N THR A 105 17.69 -1.36 3.91
CA THR A 105 16.35 -1.58 4.43
C THR A 105 15.27 -1.48 3.34
N ILE A 106 14.11 -2.07 3.59
CA ILE A 106 12.84 -1.75 2.91
C ILE A 106 12.17 -0.61 3.67
N LEU A 107 11.61 0.40 2.98
CA LEU A 107 11.15 1.64 3.60
C LEU A 107 10.24 1.40 4.82
N HIS A 108 9.25 0.52 4.66
CA HIS A 108 8.26 0.22 5.69
C HIS A 108 8.87 -0.51 6.89
N THR A 109 9.92 -1.31 6.67
CA THR A 109 10.52 -2.12 7.74
C THR A 109 11.23 -1.22 8.74
N LYS A 110 12.19 -0.41 8.29
CA LYS A 110 12.93 0.47 9.20
C LYS A 110 12.06 1.58 9.77
N PHE A 111 11.21 2.19 8.94
CA PHE A 111 10.35 3.27 9.42
C PHE A 111 9.40 2.80 10.53
N TYR A 112 8.79 1.61 10.36
CA TYR A 112 7.95 0.99 11.40
C TYR A 112 8.72 0.65 12.67
N ARG A 113 9.92 0.09 12.53
CA ARG A 113 10.68 -0.41 13.68
C ARG A 113 11.28 0.70 14.50
N ASP A 114 11.72 1.79 13.88
CA ASP A 114 12.60 2.77 14.51
C ASP A 114 11.99 4.17 14.69
N LEU A 115 10.97 4.55 13.91
CA LEU A 115 10.59 5.97 13.78
C LEU A 115 9.12 6.27 14.05
N VAL A 116 8.19 5.54 13.44
CA VAL A 116 6.76 5.88 13.56
C VAL A 116 6.24 5.70 14.99
N GLN A 117 5.38 6.60 15.44
CA GLN A 117 4.76 6.56 16.75
C GLN A 117 3.22 6.52 16.68
N PRO A 118 2.55 5.94 17.70
CA PRO A 118 1.11 6.01 17.85
C PRO A 118 0.58 7.44 17.75
N GLY A 119 -0.55 7.58 17.06
CA GLY A 119 -1.26 8.85 16.91
C GLY A 119 -0.71 9.78 15.83
N GLN A 120 0.37 9.42 15.13
CA GLN A 120 0.91 10.25 14.03
C GLN A 120 0.13 10.10 12.72
N VAL A 121 0.25 11.10 11.85
CA VAL A 121 -0.16 11.12 10.44
C VAL A 121 1.07 10.88 9.55
N VAL A 122 1.07 9.76 8.84
CA VAL A 122 2.15 9.36 7.91
C VAL A 122 1.61 9.24 6.49
N LEU A 123 2.17 10.02 5.57
CA LEU A 123 1.84 9.95 4.15
C LEU A 123 3.02 9.38 3.38
N GLY A 124 2.81 8.37 2.55
CA GLY A 124 3.91 7.73 1.83
C GLY A 124 3.67 7.53 0.34
N ALA A 125 4.72 7.60 -0.46
CA ALA A 125 4.67 7.37 -1.90
C ALA A 125 4.70 5.86 -2.24
N ASP A 126 4.02 5.05 -1.42
CA ASP A 126 3.86 3.60 -1.57
C ASP A 126 2.55 3.15 -0.91
N SER A 127 1.83 2.22 -1.53
CA SER A 127 0.51 1.77 -1.06
C SER A 127 0.57 1.07 0.31
N HIS A 128 1.67 0.39 0.64
CA HIS A 128 1.81 -0.32 1.91
C HIS A 128 2.30 0.58 3.05
N THR A 129 2.29 1.91 2.86
CA THR A 129 2.44 2.86 3.97
C THR A 129 1.40 2.59 5.07
N SER A 130 0.27 1.97 4.74
CA SER A 130 -0.71 1.43 5.68
C SER A 130 -0.12 0.54 6.78
N SER A 131 1.03 -0.10 6.56
CA SER A 131 1.70 -0.97 7.54
C SER A 131 1.90 -0.31 8.91
N HIS A 132 2.05 1.02 8.94
CA HIS A 132 2.35 1.78 10.15
C HIS A 132 1.14 1.94 11.08
N GLY A 133 -0.07 1.66 10.59
CA GLY A 133 -1.25 1.53 11.46
C GLY A 133 -1.17 0.34 12.41
N GLY A 134 -0.23 -0.58 12.20
CA GLY A 134 0.12 -1.61 13.18
C GLY A 134 0.63 -1.06 14.53
N LEU A 135 1.14 0.18 14.58
CA LEU A 135 1.49 0.89 15.82
C LEU A 135 0.47 1.97 16.19
N GLY A 136 -0.71 2.00 15.55
CA GLY A 136 -1.74 3.00 15.84
C GLY A 136 -1.48 4.38 15.23
N ALA A 137 -0.70 4.46 14.15
CA ALA A 137 -0.58 5.67 13.33
C ALA A 137 -1.64 5.69 12.21
N PHE A 138 -2.22 6.85 11.92
CA PHE A 138 -2.93 7.02 10.67
C PHE A 138 -1.92 7.10 9.54
N SER A 139 -1.89 6.08 8.68
CA SER A 139 -0.86 5.97 7.65
C SER A 139 -1.46 5.50 6.34
N ILE A 140 -1.18 6.24 5.26
CA ILE A 140 -1.77 6.01 3.93
C ILE A 140 -0.76 6.16 2.82
N GLY A 141 -0.94 5.36 1.76
CA GLY A 141 -0.23 5.56 0.51
C GLY A 141 -0.91 6.64 -0.34
N LEU A 142 -0.13 7.50 -0.98
CA LEU A 142 -0.58 8.50 -1.95
C LEU A 142 0.37 8.56 -3.16
N GLY A 143 -0.02 9.27 -4.22
CA GLY A 143 0.85 9.51 -5.38
C GLY A 143 1.99 10.50 -5.09
N GLY A 144 2.98 10.51 -5.98
CA GLY A 144 4.18 11.34 -5.82
C GLY A 144 3.86 12.83 -5.67
N ALA A 145 2.92 13.36 -6.44
CA ALA A 145 2.50 14.75 -6.34
C ALA A 145 2.00 15.15 -4.93
N ASP A 146 1.17 14.33 -4.30
CA ASP A 146 0.67 14.57 -2.94
C ASP A 146 1.79 14.53 -1.91
N ILE A 147 2.68 13.56 -2.02
CA ILE A 147 3.79 13.40 -1.07
C ILE A 147 4.80 14.53 -1.23
N THR A 148 5.10 14.95 -2.46
CA THR A 148 5.95 16.13 -2.69
C THR A 148 5.32 17.40 -2.11
N ALA A 149 4.01 17.61 -2.29
CA ALA A 149 3.32 18.74 -1.70
C ALA A 149 3.37 18.69 -0.16
N ALA A 150 3.10 17.52 0.45
CA ALA A 150 3.18 17.36 1.90
C ALA A 150 4.62 17.55 2.44
N MET A 151 5.63 17.04 1.74
CA MET A 151 7.05 17.19 2.08
C MET A 151 7.49 18.65 2.07
N VAL A 152 7.00 19.43 1.11
CA VAL A 152 7.32 20.85 0.96
C VAL A 152 6.53 21.73 1.94
N LEU A 153 5.25 21.41 2.18
CA LEU A 153 4.34 22.28 2.91
C LEU A 153 4.17 21.90 4.39
N GLY A 154 4.53 20.68 4.79
CA GLY A 154 4.29 20.14 6.15
C GLY A 154 2.82 19.79 6.44
N GLN A 155 1.99 19.78 5.41
CA GLN A 155 0.54 19.62 5.53
C GLN A 155 -0.06 19.02 4.26
N SER A 156 -1.24 18.46 4.38
CA SER A 156 -2.02 17.93 3.26
C SER A 156 -3.51 18.18 3.48
N TRP A 157 -4.33 17.67 2.57
CA TRP A 157 -5.78 17.58 2.73
C TRP A 157 -6.23 16.13 2.75
N ILE A 158 -7.29 15.83 3.50
CA ILE A 158 -7.94 14.53 3.54
C ILE A 158 -9.45 14.71 3.64
N GLU A 159 -10.18 13.98 2.79
CA GLU A 159 -11.59 13.71 3.01
C GLU A 159 -11.72 12.59 4.02
N VAL A 160 -12.39 12.84 5.15
CA VAL A 160 -12.54 11.86 6.23
C VAL A 160 -13.30 10.66 5.67
N PRO A 161 -12.68 9.47 5.64
CA PRO A 161 -13.32 8.28 5.09
C PRO A 161 -14.35 7.69 6.05
N GLU A 162 -15.26 6.88 5.50
CA GLU A 162 -16.04 5.92 6.29
C GLU A 162 -15.11 4.88 6.94
N ALA A 163 -15.61 4.18 7.95
CA ALA A 163 -14.85 3.15 8.67
C ALA A 163 -15.62 1.85 8.79
N ILE A 164 -14.93 0.73 8.62
CA ILE A 164 -15.40 -0.59 9.03
C ILE A 164 -14.57 -1.08 10.22
N ALA A 165 -15.16 -1.97 11.02
CA ALA A 165 -14.46 -2.69 12.07
C ALA A 165 -14.38 -4.18 11.74
N VAL A 166 -13.21 -4.77 11.96
CA VAL A 166 -13.01 -6.22 11.88
C VAL A 166 -12.60 -6.70 13.26
N ASP A 167 -13.55 -7.29 13.99
CA ASP A 167 -13.36 -7.81 15.34
C ASP A 167 -12.91 -9.28 15.30
N TYR A 168 -11.67 -9.54 15.72
CA TYR A 168 -11.11 -10.88 15.80
C TYR A 168 -11.40 -11.52 17.17
N ALA A 169 -11.92 -12.76 17.14
CA ALA A 169 -12.26 -13.53 18.33
C ALA A 169 -11.47 -14.84 18.40
N GLY A 170 -11.26 -15.34 19.62
CA GLY A 170 -10.45 -16.55 19.87
C GLY A 170 -8.96 -16.26 20.04
N GLU A 171 -8.15 -17.30 19.98
CA GLU A 171 -6.69 -17.21 20.09
C GLU A 171 -6.03 -17.80 18.85
N LEU A 172 -4.87 -17.26 18.45
CA LEU A 172 -4.10 -17.80 17.34
C LEU A 172 -3.39 -19.08 17.79
N PRO A 173 -3.52 -20.19 17.05
CA PRO A 173 -2.67 -21.35 17.26
C PRO A 173 -1.19 -21.00 17.04
N PHE A 174 -0.29 -21.67 17.75
CA PHE A 174 1.15 -21.44 17.57
C PHE A 174 1.58 -21.65 16.11
N GLY A 175 2.37 -20.71 15.60
CA GLY A 175 2.88 -20.72 14.23
C GLY A 175 1.90 -20.23 13.16
N ILE A 176 0.68 -19.81 13.55
CA ILE A 176 -0.26 -19.09 12.70
C ILE A 176 -0.08 -17.59 12.96
N GLY A 177 0.26 -16.84 11.92
CA GLY A 177 0.71 -15.46 12.04
C GLY A 177 -0.22 -14.44 11.39
N GLY A 178 0.24 -13.18 11.33
CA GLY A 178 -0.50 -12.08 10.70
C GLY A 178 -0.85 -12.35 9.23
N LYS A 179 -0.01 -13.13 8.53
CA LYS A 179 -0.24 -13.51 7.13
C LYS A 179 -1.50 -14.37 6.97
N ASP A 180 -1.64 -15.40 7.79
CA ASP A 180 -2.83 -16.27 7.76
C ASP A 180 -4.09 -15.51 8.20
N VAL A 181 -3.97 -14.62 9.18
CA VAL A 181 -5.10 -13.76 9.63
C VAL A 181 -5.59 -12.86 8.51
N ILE A 182 -4.72 -12.11 7.85
CA ILE A 182 -5.16 -11.20 6.79
C ILE A 182 -5.61 -11.94 5.53
N LEU A 183 -5.04 -13.11 5.23
CA LEU A 183 -5.60 -13.99 4.19
C LEU A 183 -7.01 -14.48 4.56
N LYS A 184 -7.27 -14.82 5.83
CA LYS A 184 -8.64 -15.18 6.27
C LYS A 184 -9.61 -14.03 6.06
N THR A 185 -9.21 -12.81 6.45
CA THR A 185 -10.01 -11.59 6.25
C THR A 185 -10.30 -11.33 4.78
N LEU A 186 -9.28 -11.44 3.92
CA LEU A 186 -9.43 -11.28 2.48
C LEU A 186 -10.32 -12.37 1.86
N GLY A 187 -10.16 -13.63 2.27
CA GLY A 187 -10.97 -14.74 1.76
C GLY A 187 -12.45 -14.64 2.16
N ASP A 188 -12.73 -14.16 3.37
CA ASP A 188 -14.10 -14.02 3.88
C ASP A 188 -14.82 -12.79 3.31
N LEU A 189 -14.11 -11.68 3.20
CA LEU A 189 -14.71 -10.37 2.90
C LEU A 189 -14.47 -9.92 1.46
N GLY A 190 -13.50 -10.50 0.77
CA GLY A 190 -13.10 -10.14 -0.59
C GLY A 190 -12.22 -8.90 -0.65
N ARG A 191 -11.42 -8.76 -1.72
CA ARG A 191 -10.64 -7.55 -1.99
C ARG A 191 -11.53 -6.46 -2.58
N ASN A 192 -11.24 -5.19 -2.27
CA ASN A 192 -11.93 -4.03 -2.85
C ASN A 192 -13.46 -4.09 -2.74
N THR A 193 -13.98 -4.74 -1.70
CA THR A 193 -15.42 -4.90 -1.44
C THR A 193 -15.81 -3.98 -0.28
N VAL A 194 -15.82 -4.51 0.94
CA VAL A 194 -16.29 -3.83 2.15
C VAL A 194 -15.31 -2.76 2.62
N ALA A 195 -14.01 -2.94 2.36
CA ALA A 195 -12.97 -1.99 2.76
C ALA A 195 -12.68 -0.89 1.73
N MET A 196 -13.20 -1.00 0.50
CA MET A 196 -12.90 -0.05 -0.57
C MET A 196 -13.29 1.39 -0.19
N GLU A 197 -12.34 2.32 -0.32
CA GLU A 197 -12.49 3.74 0.08
C GLU A 197 -12.79 3.95 1.58
N ARG A 198 -12.53 2.95 2.43
CA ARG A 198 -12.78 3.00 3.88
C ARG A 198 -11.52 2.75 4.70
N THR A 199 -11.56 3.19 5.95
CA THR A 199 -10.59 2.80 6.98
C THR A 199 -10.99 1.47 7.58
N VAL A 200 -10.01 0.64 7.93
CA VAL A 200 -10.25 -0.66 8.56
C VAL A 200 -9.66 -0.63 9.96
N GLU A 201 -10.52 -0.67 10.97
CA GLU A 201 -10.09 -0.79 12.36
C GLU A 201 -10.09 -2.26 12.78
N TYR A 202 -8.89 -2.79 12.99
CA TYR A 202 -8.68 -4.16 13.44
C TYR A 202 -8.76 -4.22 14.96
N ARG A 203 -9.77 -4.95 15.43
CA ARG A 203 -10.24 -4.92 16.82
C ARG A 203 -10.40 -6.34 17.36
N GLY A 204 -10.84 -6.43 18.62
CA GLY A 204 -11.09 -7.68 19.32
C GLY A 204 -10.06 -7.94 20.41
N GLU A 205 -10.42 -8.75 21.40
CA GLU A 205 -9.53 -9.07 22.52
C GLU A 205 -8.24 -9.78 22.05
N ALA A 206 -8.35 -10.60 21.01
CA ALA A 206 -7.23 -11.34 20.42
C ALA A 206 -6.07 -10.42 20.03
N THR A 207 -6.38 -9.24 19.48
CA THR A 207 -5.37 -8.32 18.94
C THR A 207 -4.46 -7.74 20.01
N ARG A 208 -4.92 -7.65 21.26
CA ARG A 208 -4.15 -7.13 22.40
C ARG A 208 -2.96 -8.04 22.75
N LYS A 209 -3.04 -9.33 22.44
CA LYS A 209 -1.98 -10.32 22.66
C LYS A 209 -1.00 -10.43 21.50
N TRP A 210 -1.29 -9.80 20.36
CA TRP A 210 -0.46 -9.90 19.17
C TRP A 210 0.75 -8.98 19.23
N SER A 211 1.87 -9.49 18.71
CA SER A 211 3.08 -8.71 18.50
C SER A 211 2.86 -7.56 17.51
N THR A 212 3.78 -6.60 17.55
CA THR A 212 3.84 -5.53 16.54
C THR A 212 4.04 -6.10 15.12
N ASP A 213 4.81 -7.17 14.96
CA ASP A 213 5.04 -7.83 13.66
C ASP A 213 3.74 -8.44 13.09
N VAL A 214 2.89 -9.08 13.90
CA VAL A 214 1.57 -9.59 13.45
C VAL A 214 0.67 -8.43 13.00
N ARG A 215 0.63 -7.33 13.78
CA ARG A 215 -0.16 -6.14 13.43
C ARG A 215 0.36 -5.46 12.17
N PHE A 216 1.68 -5.39 11.99
CA PHE A 216 2.33 -4.87 10.80
C PHE A 216 1.87 -5.64 9.55
N THR A 217 1.95 -6.97 9.56
CA THR A 217 1.56 -7.79 8.40
C THR A 217 0.09 -7.58 8.01
N ILE A 218 -0.81 -7.47 8.99
CA ILE A 218 -2.24 -7.24 8.75
C ILE A 218 -2.48 -5.81 8.21
N ALA A 219 -1.86 -4.80 8.82
CA ALA A 219 -1.98 -3.41 8.39
C ALA A 219 -1.38 -3.20 6.97
N ASN A 220 -0.25 -3.86 6.67
CA ASN A 220 0.41 -3.86 5.36
C ASN A 220 -0.57 -4.32 4.27
N MET A 221 -1.17 -5.49 4.45
CA MET A 221 -2.07 -6.10 3.47
C MET A 221 -3.50 -5.51 3.49
N THR A 222 -3.74 -4.44 4.25
CA THR A 222 -4.94 -3.62 4.08
C THR A 222 -4.98 -2.96 2.70
N ALA A 223 -3.80 -2.73 2.10
CA ALA A 223 -3.69 -2.30 0.71
C ALA A 223 -4.35 -3.30 -0.25
N GLU A 224 -4.16 -4.60 -0.04
CA GLU A 224 -4.81 -5.65 -0.84
C GLU A 224 -6.29 -5.81 -0.49
N PHE A 225 -6.69 -5.51 0.75
CA PHE A 225 -8.11 -5.49 1.13
C PHE A 225 -8.87 -4.33 0.46
N GLY A 226 -8.16 -3.32 -0.05
CA GLY A 226 -8.72 -2.13 -0.68
C GLY A 226 -8.98 -0.98 0.30
N GLY A 227 -8.57 -1.15 1.56
CA GLY A 227 -8.69 -0.14 2.60
C GLY A 227 -7.73 1.01 2.40
N LEU A 228 -8.18 2.21 2.77
CA LEU A 228 -7.38 3.44 2.76
C LEU A 228 -6.23 3.36 3.78
N ASN A 229 -6.54 2.91 5.00
CA ASN A 229 -5.57 2.45 5.99
C ASN A 229 -6.13 1.26 6.77
N GLY A 230 -5.23 0.52 7.39
CA GLY A 230 -5.55 -0.49 8.40
C GLY A 230 -4.89 -0.10 9.70
N ILE A 231 -5.65 -0.08 10.81
CA ILE A 231 -5.15 0.47 12.07
C ILE A 231 -5.57 -0.36 13.28
N PHE A 232 -4.69 -0.42 14.27
CA PHE A 232 -4.91 -1.02 15.58
C PHE A 232 -4.86 0.06 16.67
N GLU A 233 -5.62 -0.10 17.74
CA GLU A 233 -5.38 0.68 18.96
C GLU A 233 -3.98 0.39 19.49
N ALA A 234 -3.19 1.43 19.75
CA ALA A 234 -1.91 1.27 20.41
C ALA A 234 -2.12 0.94 21.89
N ASP A 235 -1.41 -0.09 22.38
CA ASP A 235 -1.57 -0.65 23.72
C ASP A 235 -0.22 -0.93 24.38
N GLY A 236 -0.22 -1.66 25.49
CA GLY A 236 1.00 -2.00 26.24
C GLY A 236 2.03 -2.77 25.41
N THR A 237 1.61 -3.55 24.40
CA THR A 237 2.53 -4.22 23.47
C THR A 237 3.29 -3.20 22.62
N VAL A 238 2.59 -2.17 22.15
CA VAL A 238 3.21 -1.06 21.42
C VAL A 238 4.11 -0.24 22.34
N ALA A 239 3.67 0.07 23.56
CA ALA A 239 4.51 0.80 24.51
C ALA A 239 5.81 0.03 24.85
N ALA A 240 5.72 -1.27 25.13
CA ALA A 240 6.88 -2.13 25.36
C ALA A 240 7.82 -2.15 24.15
N TRP A 241 7.29 -2.16 22.93
CA TRP A 241 8.09 -2.06 21.72
C TRP A 241 8.85 -0.73 21.65
N LEU A 242 8.18 0.40 21.90
CA LEU A 242 8.80 1.73 21.88
C LEU A 242 9.92 1.86 22.92
N GLU A 243 9.79 1.27 24.10
CA GLU A 243 10.83 1.25 25.14
C GLU A 243 12.14 0.59 24.67
N THR A 244 12.09 -0.33 23.69
CA THR A 244 13.28 -0.98 23.14
C THR A 244 14.05 -0.12 22.13
N ARG A 245 13.44 0.96 21.62
CA ARG A 245 14.05 1.82 20.61
C ARG A 245 15.09 2.75 21.23
N LYS A 246 16.13 3.04 20.44
CA LYS A 246 17.19 4.00 20.79
C LYS A 246 16.79 5.46 20.55
N SER A 247 15.84 5.71 19.66
CA SER A 247 15.32 7.02 19.26
C SER A 247 13.83 6.92 18.93
N GLU A 248 13.13 8.06 18.82
CA GLU A 248 11.67 8.10 18.56
C GLU A 248 10.89 7.14 19.47
N ASN A 249 11.27 7.15 20.75
CA ASN A 249 10.66 6.36 21.83
C ASN A 249 9.86 7.23 22.82
N GLN A 250 9.74 8.53 22.54
CA GLN A 250 9.01 9.52 23.33
C GLN A 250 8.07 10.30 22.42
N GLY A 251 6.91 10.74 22.95
CA GLY A 251 5.93 11.55 22.20
C GLY A 251 4.71 10.78 21.69
N ALA A 252 4.62 9.49 21.97
CA ALA A 252 3.50 8.65 21.54
C ALA A 252 2.16 9.16 22.09
N LEU A 253 1.17 9.29 21.22
CA LEU A 253 -0.19 9.63 21.58
C LEU A 253 -1.09 8.41 21.45
N TYR A 254 -1.59 7.94 22.58
CA TYR A 254 -2.48 6.79 22.64
C TYR A 254 -3.94 7.26 22.56
N PHE A 255 -4.58 7.01 21.43
CA PHE A 255 -6.01 7.22 21.24
C PHE A 255 -6.76 5.89 21.29
N ARG A 256 -8.03 5.95 21.65
CA ARG A 256 -8.96 4.81 21.63
C ARG A 256 -10.20 5.20 20.87
N ALA A 257 -10.76 4.32 20.06
CA ALA A 257 -12.05 4.59 19.42
C ALA A 257 -13.12 4.78 20.51
N ASP A 258 -14.11 5.65 20.26
CA ASP A 258 -15.25 5.76 21.15
C ASP A 258 -16.08 4.48 21.13
N ASP A 259 -16.75 4.17 22.24
CA ASP A 259 -17.59 2.97 22.35
C ASP A 259 -18.72 2.96 21.31
N ASP A 260 -19.24 4.13 20.97
CA ASP A 260 -20.28 4.39 19.97
C ASP A 260 -19.72 4.84 18.61
N ALA A 261 -18.43 4.58 18.33
CA ALA A 261 -17.80 5.01 17.09
C ALA A 261 -18.59 4.57 15.82
N PRO A 262 -18.75 5.47 14.82
CA PRO A 262 -19.68 5.30 13.71
C PRO A 262 -19.12 4.42 12.59
N TYR A 263 -18.98 3.12 12.85
CA TYR A 263 -18.61 2.16 11.80
C TYR A 263 -19.81 1.86 10.90
N VAL A 264 -19.62 1.93 9.58
CA VAL A 264 -20.67 1.60 8.61
C VAL A 264 -20.96 0.10 8.55
N ALA A 265 -19.99 -0.73 8.97
CA ALA A 265 -20.16 -2.16 9.15
C ALA A 265 -19.17 -2.71 10.19
N ARG A 266 -19.58 -3.78 10.87
CA ARG A 266 -18.75 -4.55 11.81
C ARG A 266 -18.74 -6.01 11.36
N TYR A 267 -17.55 -6.56 11.16
CA TYR A 267 -17.34 -7.95 10.75
C TYR A 267 -16.65 -8.69 11.88
N ARG A 268 -17.03 -9.95 12.11
CA ARG A 268 -16.40 -10.80 13.12
C ARG A 268 -15.69 -11.95 12.46
N ILE A 269 -14.42 -12.17 12.80
CA ILE A 269 -13.61 -13.29 12.31
C ILE A 269 -13.19 -14.15 13.50
N ASP A 270 -13.55 -15.44 13.43
CA ASP A 270 -13.17 -16.44 14.43
C ASP A 270 -11.83 -17.09 14.07
N LEU A 271 -10.88 -17.01 14.98
CA LEU A 271 -9.52 -17.53 14.84
C LEU A 271 -9.36 -18.94 15.40
N SER A 272 -10.31 -19.45 16.17
CA SER A 272 -10.18 -20.70 16.93
C SER A 272 -9.92 -21.94 16.06
N LYS A 273 -10.31 -21.89 14.78
CA LYS A 273 -10.10 -22.95 13.78
C LYS A 273 -9.21 -22.51 12.62
N LEU A 274 -8.48 -21.40 12.77
CA LEU A 274 -7.61 -20.90 11.71
C LEU A 274 -6.41 -21.83 11.55
N GLY A 275 -6.27 -22.42 10.36
CA GLY A 275 -5.09 -23.16 9.93
C GLY A 275 -4.25 -22.36 8.92
N PRO A 276 -3.15 -22.93 8.44
CA PRO A 276 -2.33 -22.31 7.39
C PRO A 276 -3.15 -22.05 6.11
N LEU A 277 -3.02 -20.86 5.55
CA LEU A 277 -3.75 -20.46 4.35
C LEU A 277 -2.80 -20.18 3.17
N ILE A 278 -3.35 -20.29 1.96
CA ILE A 278 -2.69 -19.97 0.71
C ILE A 278 -3.63 -19.18 -0.20
N ALA A 279 -3.15 -18.06 -0.73
CA ALA A 279 -3.84 -17.35 -1.82
C ALA A 279 -3.31 -17.83 -3.17
N LYS A 280 -4.19 -18.36 -4.01
CA LYS A 280 -3.87 -18.81 -5.37
C LYS A 280 -3.86 -17.62 -6.34
N PRO A 281 -3.08 -17.68 -7.43
CA PRO A 281 -3.14 -16.65 -8.45
C PRO A 281 -4.55 -16.60 -9.09
N PHE A 282 -4.98 -15.46 -9.64
CA PHE A 282 -4.28 -14.17 -9.72
C PHE A 282 -4.86 -13.13 -8.74
N SER A 283 -5.14 -13.53 -7.49
CA SER A 283 -5.70 -12.60 -6.51
C SER A 283 -5.35 -12.93 -5.05
N PRO A 284 -5.03 -11.93 -4.20
CA PRO A 284 -4.75 -12.14 -2.78
C PRO A 284 -5.95 -12.65 -1.96
N ASP A 285 -7.18 -12.46 -2.44
CA ASP A 285 -8.42 -12.94 -1.82
C ASP A 285 -8.89 -14.32 -2.34
N ASN A 286 -8.18 -14.91 -3.30
CA ASN A 286 -8.42 -16.29 -3.75
C ASN A 286 -7.82 -17.30 -2.77
N VAL A 287 -8.35 -17.28 -1.55
CA VAL A 287 -7.77 -17.90 -0.36
C VAL A 287 -8.36 -19.29 -0.11
N HIS A 288 -7.46 -20.25 0.13
CA HIS A 288 -7.80 -21.63 0.42
C HIS A 288 -6.98 -22.12 1.63
N PRO A 289 -7.52 -23.09 2.41
CA PRO A 289 -6.70 -23.89 3.32
C PRO A 289 -5.56 -24.58 2.56
N VAL A 290 -4.35 -24.58 3.13
CA VAL A 290 -3.18 -25.25 2.53
C VAL A 290 -3.45 -26.72 2.23
N GLU A 291 -4.29 -27.37 3.04
CA GLU A 291 -4.69 -28.77 2.89
C GLU A 291 -5.33 -29.08 1.53
N GLN A 292 -5.97 -28.09 0.89
CA GLN A 292 -6.63 -28.28 -0.41
C GLN A 292 -5.66 -28.35 -1.59
N VAL A 293 -4.39 -27.97 -1.40
CA VAL A 293 -3.39 -27.88 -2.47
C VAL A 293 -2.08 -28.57 -2.13
N LEU A 294 -2.09 -29.47 -1.12
CA LEU A 294 -0.93 -30.27 -0.75
C LEU A 294 -0.38 -31.02 -1.97
N GLY A 295 0.94 -31.04 -2.10
CA GLY A 295 1.62 -31.72 -3.21
C GLY A 295 1.66 -30.93 -4.52
N LEU A 296 1.02 -29.76 -4.60
CA LEU A 296 1.16 -28.84 -5.75
C LEU A 296 2.65 -28.54 -5.98
N GLY A 297 3.16 -28.90 -7.15
CA GLY A 297 4.56 -28.69 -7.51
C GLY A 297 4.87 -27.21 -7.72
N ILE A 298 5.99 -26.76 -7.18
CA ILE A 298 6.48 -25.39 -7.30
C ILE A 298 7.91 -25.40 -7.87
N GLN A 299 8.24 -24.38 -8.66
CA GLN A 299 9.58 -24.22 -9.24
C GLN A 299 10.46 -23.29 -8.40
N GLY A 300 9.86 -22.43 -7.58
CA GLY A 300 10.60 -21.52 -6.71
C GLY A 300 9.86 -21.16 -5.42
N CYS A 301 10.65 -20.81 -4.41
CA CYS A 301 10.19 -20.26 -3.14
C CYS A 301 10.87 -18.92 -2.88
N PHE A 302 10.08 -17.94 -2.44
CA PHE A 302 10.58 -16.64 -1.99
C PHE A 302 10.07 -16.31 -0.59
N ILE A 303 10.98 -16.07 0.35
CA ILE A 303 10.66 -15.58 1.70
C ILE A 303 11.23 -14.18 1.84
N GLY A 304 10.38 -13.15 1.88
CA GLY A 304 10.85 -11.75 1.91
C GLY A 304 9.76 -10.74 1.54
N ALA A 305 10.18 -9.58 1.03
CA ALA A 305 9.35 -8.37 0.87
C ALA A 305 8.96 -7.71 2.20
N CYS A 306 8.35 -6.51 2.14
CA CYS A 306 7.99 -5.75 3.34
C CYS A 306 7.09 -6.53 4.30
N THR A 307 6.17 -7.36 3.79
CA THR A 307 5.19 -8.11 4.58
C THR A 307 5.81 -9.21 5.46
N THR A 308 7.01 -9.70 5.10
CA THR A 308 7.70 -10.76 5.85
C THR A 308 8.53 -10.13 6.96
N THR A 309 8.00 -10.20 8.17
CA THR A 309 8.58 -9.61 9.36
C THR A 309 9.73 -10.44 9.93
N GLU A 310 10.41 -9.92 10.96
CA GLU A 310 11.43 -10.67 11.68
C GLU A 310 10.83 -11.94 12.31
N GLU A 311 9.63 -11.83 12.88
CA GLU A 311 8.88 -12.97 13.42
C GLU A 311 8.67 -14.10 12.39
N GLU A 312 8.29 -13.77 11.16
CA GLU A 312 8.11 -14.74 10.07
C GLU A 312 9.44 -15.38 9.65
N LEU A 313 10.53 -14.60 9.59
CA LEU A 313 11.86 -15.11 9.25
C LEU A 313 12.39 -16.08 10.30
N VAL A 314 12.22 -15.76 11.59
CA VAL A 314 12.59 -16.65 12.70
C VAL A 314 11.78 -17.94 12.64
N LEU A 315 10.46 -17.85 12.46
CA LEU A 315 9.60 -19.03 12.38
C LEU A 315 9.96 -19.92 11.19
N GLY A 316 10.20 -19.33 10.01
CA GLY A 316 10.66 -20.05 8.82
C GLY A 316 11.99 -20.78 9.06
N ALA A 317 12.95 -20.16 9.75
CA ALA A 317 14.22 -20.81 10.09
C ALA A 317 14.02 -22.03 11.01
N LEU A 318 13.17 -21.90 12.03
CA LEU A 318 12.87 -23.00 12.95
C LEU A 318 12.09 -24.13 12.28
N VAL A 319 11.19 -23.83 11.33
CA VAL A 319 10.55 -24.86 10.49
C VAL A 319 11.61 -25.62 9.68
N LEU A 320 12.55 -24.92 9.04
CA LEU A 320 13.64 -25.55 8.29
C LEU A 320 14.57 -26.37 9.19
N GLU A 321 14.87 -25.90 10.39
CA GLU A 321 15.64 -26.65 11.38
C GLU A 321 14.99 -28.00 11.69
N GLN A 322 13.68 -28.02 11.95
CA GLN A 322 12.95 -29.26 12.20
C GLN A 322 12.85 -30.14 10.95
N ALA A 323 12.65 -29.54 9.77
CA ALA A 323 12.53 -30.28 8.51
C ALA A 323 13.85 -30.91 8.04
N PHE A 324 14.99 -30.32 8.42
CA PHE A 324 16.33 -30.76 8.04
C PHE A 324 17.14 -31.37 9.19
N LYS A 325 16.53 -31.63 10.36
CA LYS A 325 17.23 -32.19 11.54
C LYS A 325 18.09 -33.40 11.19
N ASP A 326 17.48 -34.37 10.50
CA ASP A 326 18.12 -35.64 10.10
C ASP A 326 18.41 -35.71 8.59
N LYS A 327 18.36 -34.56 7.88
CA LYS A 327 18.65 -34.48 6.45
C LYS A 327 20.02 -33.82 6.20
N PRO A 328 20.76 -34.24 5.16
CA PRO A 328 21.98 -33.58 4.77
C PRO A 328 21.69 -32.15 4.26
N ALA A 329 22.72 -31.30 4.32
CA ALA A 329 22.66 -29.97 3.69
C ALA A 329 22.51 -30.11 2.17
N ARG A 330 21.82 -29.14 1.56
CA ARG A 330 21.64 -29.05 0.11
C ARG A 330 22.54 -27.99 -0.49
N PRO A 331 22.98 -28.16 -1.75
CA PRO A 331 23.59 -27.04 -2.48
C PRO A 331 22.58 -25.91 -2.62
N ALA A 332 23.08 -24.67 -2.73
CA ALA A 332 22.25 -23.51 -2.98
C ALA A 332 21.43 -23.70 -4.27
N HIS A 333 20.13 -23.46 -4.20
CA HIS A 333 19.22 -23.56 -5.32
C HIS A 333 18.90 -22.16 -5.87
N PRO A 334 19.01 -21.92 -7.19
CA PRO A 334 18.80 -20.59 -7.76
C PRO A 334 17.38 -20.04 -7.53
N LYS A 335 16.39 -20.90 -7.30
CA LYS A 335 14.99 -20.49 -7.07
C LYS A 335 14.52 -20.62 -5.61
N LEU A 336 15.46 -20.75 -4.67
CA LEU A 336 15.18 -20.65 -3.24
C LEU A 336 15.86 -19.38 -2.72
N LEU A 337 15.06 -18.37 -2.39
CA LEU A 337 15.55 -17.06 -1.98
C LEU A 337 14.90 -16.62 -0.68
N VAL A 338 15.72 -16.20 0.29
CA VAL A 338 15.28 -15.53 1.51
C VAL A 338 15.91 -14.14 1.59
N VAL A 339 15.13 -13.11 1.88
CA VAL A 339 15.59 -11.71 1.95
C VAL A 339 15.07 -11.07 3.24
N PRO A 340 15.96 -10.58 4.13
CA PRO A 340 15.55 -9.82 5.31
C PRO A 340 15.06 -8.42 4.92
N GLY A 341 14.13 -7.85 5.69
CA GLY A 341 13.64 -6.50 5.43
C GLY A 341 14.60 -5.36 5.84
N ASP A 342 15.59 -5.63 6.69
CA ASP A 342 16.51 -4.63 7.24
C ASP A 342 17.82 -5.27 7.75
N LEU A 343 18.94 -4.55 7.69
CA LEU A 343 20.23 -5.03 8.19
C LEU A 343 20.21 -5.41 9.68
N SER A 344 19.42 -4.73 10.50
CA SER A 344 19.30 -5.07 11.92
C SER A 344 18.62 -6.43 12.13
N ILE A 345 17.66 -6.79 11.28
CA ILE A 345 17.04 -8.12 11.26
C ILE A 345 18.07 -9.14 10.81
N GLN A 346 18.84 -8.83 9.76
CA GLN A 346 19.91 -9.69 9.29
C GLN A 346 20.93 -10.02 10.38
N GLU A 347 21.31 -9.01 11.16
CA GLU A 347 22.22 -9.18 12.28
C GLU A 347 21.63 -10.04 13.41
N ARG A 348 20.37 -9.80 13.80
CA ARG A 348 19.71 -10.60 14.84
C ARG A 348 19.53 -12.06 14.42
N MET A 349 19.15 -12.31 13.18
CA MET A 349 19.08 -13.67 12.61
C MET A 349 20.45 -14.38 12.62
N ARG A 350 21.54 -13.63 12.37
CA ARG A 350 22.92 -14.15 12.45
C ARG A 350 23.32 -14.50 13.89
N GLN A 351 23.05 -13.60 14.84
CA GLN A 351 23.34 -13.81 16.26
C GLN A 351 22.56 -15.00 16.84
N GLY A 352 21.31 -15.19 16.39
CA GLY A 352 20.48 -16.34 16.75
C GLY A 352 20.89 -17.65 16.07
N GLY A 353 21.86 -17.64 15.16
CA GLY A 353 22.28 -18.81 14.40
C GLY A 353 21.20 -19.35 13.47
N LEU A 354 20.33 -18.47 12.93
CA LEU A 354 19.15 -18.88 12.16
C LEU A 354 19.41 -18.98 10.65
N TRP A 355 20.36 -18.21 10.12
CA TRP A 355 20.72 -18.24 8.70
C TRP A 355 21.20 -19.61 8.23
N GLN A 356 21.93 -20.34 9.07
CA GLN A 356 22.43 -21.67 8.75
C GLN A 356 21.31 -22.66 8.40
N HIS A 357 20.09 -22.47 8.90
CA HIS A 357 18.97 -23.36 8.60
C HIS A 357 18.40 -23.10 7.20
N TYR A 358 18.35 -21.84 6.78
CA TYR A 358 18.05 -21.48 5.39
C TYR A 358 19.11 -22.00 4.42
N GLU A 359 20.39 -21.79 4.73
CA GLU A 359 21.51 -22.26 3.91
C GLU A 359 21.54 -23.80 3.82
N LYS A 360 21.35 -24.51 4.94
CA LYS A 360 21.25 -25.98 4.97
C LYS A 360 20.13 -26.49 4.06
N ALA A 361 19.02 -25.76 3.98
CA ALA A 361 17.90 -26.09 3.11
C ALA A 361 18.12 -25.72 1.62
N GLY A 362 19.22 -25.02 1.31
CA GLY A 362 19.58 -24.60 -0.05
C GLY A 362 19.07 -23.21 -0.44
N PHE A 363 18.58 -22.39 0.51
CA PHE A 363 18.23 -21.00 0.23
C PHE A 363 19.48 -20.15 0.02
N ARG A 364 19.40 -19.23 -0.94
CA ARG A 364 20.30 -18.07 -1.02
C ARG A 364 19.75 -16.97 -0.12
N ILE A 365 20.64 -16.30 0.61
CA ILE A 365 20.30 -15.11 1.39
C ILE A 365 20.59 -13.88 0.53
N GLY A 366 19.55 -13.15 0.15
CA GLY A 366 19.70 -11.88 -0.57
C GLY A 366 19.92 -10.70 0.40
N PRO A 367 20.43 -9.57 -0.10
CA PRO A 367 20.55 -8.36 0.70
C PRO A 367 19.17 -7.71 0.93
N PRO A 368 19.01 -6.87 1.98
CA PRO A 368 17.77 -6.16 2.22
C PRO A 368 17.24 -5.41 1.00
N GLY A 369 15.95 -5.55 0.73
CA GLY A 369 15.26 -4.90 -0.39
C GLY A 369 13.96 -5.61 -0.79
N CYS A 370 13.16 -4.97 -1.66
CA CYS A 370 11.88 -5.52 -2.13
C CYS A 370 12.05 -6.82 -2.94
N SER A 371 13.20 -6.99 -3.61
CA SER A 371 13.56 -8.20 -4.36
C SER A 371 12.46 -8.62 -5.36
N MET A 372 12.00 -9.88 -5.31
CA MET A 372 11.02 -10.43 -6.25
C MET A 372 9.60 -9.84 -6.14
N CYS A 373 9.31 -9.05 -5.11
CA CYS A 373 7.95 -8.54 -4.81
C CYS A 373 7.29 -7.78 -5.97
N LEU A 374 8.11 -7.06 -6.76
CA LEU A 374 7.66 -6.19 -7.85
C LEU A 374 8.05 -6.70 -9.25
N GLY A 375 8.85 -7.77 -9.35
CA GLY A 375 9.36 -8.26 -10.63
C GLY A 375 10.23 -7.24 -11.39
N VAL A 376 10.89 -6.31 -10.68
CA VAL A 376 11.74 -5.25 -11.28
C VAL A 376 13.23 -5.47 -11.07
N ALA A 377 13.60 -6.26 -10.07
CA ALA A 377 14.97 -6.70 -9.78
C ALA A 377 15.49 -7.73 -10.81
N SER A 378 16.74 -8.15 -10.67
CA SER A 378 17.38 -9.13 -11.57
C SER A 378 16.71 -10.51 -11.47
N GLU A 379 16.31 -10.88 -10.25
CA GLU A 379 15.57 -12.10 -9.95
C GLU A 379 14.08 -11.92 -10.26
N LYS A 380 13.56 -12.73 -11.18
CA LYS A 380 12.15 -12.74 -11.59
C LYS A 380 11.71 -14.17 -11.87
N ALA A 381 10.42 -14.43 -11.68
CA ALA A 381 9.82 -15.69 -12.09
C ALA A 381 9.73 -15.75 -13.63
N SER A 382 10.05 -16.92 -14.20
CA SER A 382 9.96 -17.13 -15.64
C SER A 382 8.54 -17.53 -16.08
N PRO A 383 8.19 -17.38 -17.37
CA PRO A 383 6.89 -17.82 -17.88
C PRO A 383 6.61 -19.29 -17.57
N GLY A 384 5.38 -19.58 -17.11
CA GLY A 384 4.94 -20.92 -16.75
C GLY A 384 5.40 -21.41 -15.38
N GLU A 385 6.26 -20.68 -14.67
CA GLU A 385 6.73 -21.07 -13.35
C GLU A 385 5.69 -20.78 -12.27
N THR A 386 5.47 -21.77 -11.40
CA THR A 386 4.70 -21.65 -10.18
C THR A 386 5.64 -21.37 -9.01
N TRP A 387 5.41 -20.25 -8.34
CA TRP A 387 6.17 -19.81 -7.18
C TRP A 387 5.29 -19.76 -5.94
N LEU A 388 5.87 -20.10 -4.79
CA LEU A 388 5.26 -19.89 -3.48
C LEU A 388 6.03 -18.79 -2.73
N SER A 389 5.32 -17.76 -2.29
CA SER A 389 5.94 -16.54 -1.76
C SER A 389 5.27 -16.06 -0.47
N SER A 390 6.05 -15.48 0.45
CA SER A 390 5.52 -14.80 1.64
C SER A 390 5.21 -13.32 1.43
N GLN A 391 5.30 -12.82 0.19
CA GLN A 391 4.91 -11.45 -0.17
C GLN A 391 3.39 -11.22 -0.10
N ASN A 392 2.93 -10.02 -0.47
CA ASN A 392 1.53 -9.59 -0.36
C ASN A 392 0.71 -9.63 -1.66
N ARG A 393 1.32 -9.56 -2.85
CA ARG A 393 0.60 -9.51 -4.13
C ARG A 393 0.95 -10.64 -5.09
N ASN A 394 -0.06 -11.18 -5.75
CA ASN A 394 0.04 -12.22 -6.78
C ASN A 394 -0.82 -11.94 -8.01
N PHE A 395 -1.00 -10.66 -8.36
CA PHE A 395 -1.63 -10.27 -9.62
C PHE A 395 -0.87 -10.86 -10.81
N GLU A 396 -1.57 -10.96 -11.94
CA GLU A 396 -0.98 -11.44 -13.18
C GLU A 396 0.28 -10.63 -13.53
N ASN A 397 1.36 -11.33 -13.91
CA ASN A 397 2.66 -10.74 -14.27
C ASN A 397 3.42 -10.01 -13.13
N ARG A 398 2.96 -10.07 -11.87
CA ARG A 398 3.57 -9.32 -10.75
C ARG A 398 5.00 -9.74 -10.41
N MET A 399 5.29 -11.05 -10.33
CA MET A 399 6.64 -11.57 -10.02
C MET A 399 7.51 -11.77 -11.28
N GLY A 400 6.91 -11.61 -12.46
CA GLY A 400 7.51 -11.92 -13.75
C GLY A 400 6.42 -12.29 -14.76
N GLN A 401 6.64 -11.95 -16.03
CA GLN A 401 5.66 -12.14 -17.09
C GLN A 401 5.29 -13.63 -17.25
N GLY A 402 3.99 -13.94 -17.25
CA GLY A 402 3.46 -15.30 -17.41
C GLY A 402 3.73 -16.24 -16.24
N SER A 403 4.15 -15.74 -15.08
CA SER A 403 4.39 -16.54 -13.87
C SER A 403 3.13 -16.67 -12.98
N PHE A 404 3.09 -17.73 -12.18
CA PHE A 404 2.00 -18.03 -11.24
C PHE A 404 2.49 -17.91 -9.80
N ALA A 405 2.11 -16.83 -9.12
CA ALA A 405 2.49 -16.60 -7.73
C ALA A 405 1.39 -17.05 -6.75
N HIS A 406 1.77 -17.88 -5.78
CA HIS A 406 0.94 -18.21 -4.62
C HIS A 406 1.47 -17.49 -3.39
N LEU A 407 0.57 -17.02 -2.51
CA LEU A 407 0.93 -16.31 -1.29
C LEU A 407 0.64 -17.16 -0.06
N ALA A 408 1.58 -17.29 0.87
CA ALA A 408 1.39 -18.01 2.13
C ALA A 408 2.28 -17.43 3.24
N SER A 409 2.16 -17.91 4.48
CA SER A 409 3.11 -17.56 5.56
C SER A 409 4.52 -18.10 5.28
N ALA A 410 5.55 -17.47 5.85
CA ALA A 410 6.94 -17.92 5.71
C ALA A 410 7.13 -19.34 6.23
N ALA A 411 6.40 -19.74 7.27
CA ALA A 411 6.35 -21.13 7.75
C ALA A 411 5.88 -22.11 6.66
N THR A 412 4.80 -21.78 5.96
CA THR A 412 4.27 -22.59 4.84
C THR A 412 5.26 -22.65 3.68
N VAL A 413 5.89 -21.52 3.33
CA VAL A 413 6.90 -21.47 2.26
C VAL A 413 8.12 -22.32 2.62
N ALA A 414 8.61 -22.23 3.86
CA ALA A 414 9.73 -23.00 4.38
C ALA A 414 9.45 -24.51 4.42
N ALA A 415 8.25 -24.92 4.86
CA ALA A 415 7.86 -26.32 4.83
C ALA A 415 7.81 -26.85 3.38
N SER A 416 7.30 -26.04 2.45
CA SER A 416 7.11 -26.43 1.05
C SER A 416 8.42 -26.50 0.25
N SER A 417 9.45 -25.73 0.63
CA SER A 417 10.76 -25.77 -0.04
C SER A 417 11.51 -27.09 0.17
N VAL A 418 11.09 -27.91 1.15
CA VAL A 418 11.71 -29.20 1.44
C VAL A 418 11.60 -30.14 0.24
N ASP A 419 10.46 -30.23 -0.43
CA ASP A 419 10.30 -31.14 -1.58
C ASP A 419 9.83 -30.42 -2.85
N MET A 420 9.95 -29.08 -2.86
CA MET A 420 9.45 -28.21 -3.94
C MET A 420 7.98 -28.52 -4.29
N LYS A 421 7.19 -28.76 -3.24
CA LYS A 421 5.76 -29.04 -3.29
C LYS A 421 5.10 -28.38 -2.09
N VAL A 422 3.89 -27.88 -2.25
CA VAL A 422 3.14 -27.29 -1.12
C VAL A 422 2.97 -28.32 0.00
N GLN A 423 3.39 -27.95 1.21
CA GLN A 423 3.29 -28.78 2.43
C GLN A 423 2.62 -28.01 3.56
N ASP A 424 1.97 -28.77 4.45
CA ASP A 424 1.46 -28.26 5.71
C ASP A 424 2.63 -28.03 6.69
N PRO A 425 2.81 -26.79 7.21
CA PRO A 425 3.88 -26.49 8.16
C PRO A 425 3.64 -27.07 9.55
N ARG A 426 2.41 -27.45 9.94
CA ARG A 426 2.06 -27.86 11.32
C ARG A 426 2.84 -29.08 11.80
N GLN A 427 3.21 -29.98 10.88
CA GLN A 427 4.04 -31.14 11.19
C GLN A 427 5.43 -30.76 11.76
N PHE A 428 5.95 -29.59 11.37
CA PHE A 428 7.23 -29.05 11.86
C PHE A 428 7.01 -28.10 13.03
N LEU A 429 5.98 -27.26 12.96
CA LEU A 429 5.63 -26.31 14.02
C LEU A 429 5.39 -27.00 15.38
N SER A 430 4.72 -28.16 15.38
CA SER A 430 4.46 -28.96 16.58
C SER A 430 5.72 -29.47 17.31
N ARG A 431 6.89 -29.37 16.68
CA ARG A 431 8.19 -29.81 17.24
C ARG A 431 9.06 -28.63 17.71
N ILE A 432 8.62 -27.39 17.50
CA ILE A 432 9.37 -26.19 17.87
C ILE A 432 9.15 -25.90 19.35
N ASP A 433 10.25 -25.64 20.07
CA ASP A 433 10.21 -25.10 21.43
C ASP A 433 9.75 -23.63 21.40
N GLN A 434 8.54 -23.38 21.93
CA GLN A 434 7.93 -22.05 21.92
C GLN A 434 8.71 -21.05 22.80
N GLY A 435 9.32 -21.50 23.89
CA GLY A 435 10.14 -20.63 24.76
C GLY A 435 11.43 -20.17 24.07
N ARG A 436 12.05 -21.05 23.28
CA ARG A 436 13.17 -20.67 22.40
C ARG A 436 12.73 -19.67 21.34
N TYR A 437 11.57 -19.88 20.72
CA TYR A 437 11.01 -18.95 19.74
C TYR A 437 10.79 -17.55 20.35
N GLU A 438 10.17 -17.45 21.52
CA GLU A 438 9.99 -16.18 22.23
C GLU A 438 11.34 -15.50 22.55
N LYS A 439 12.32 -16.28 23.02
CA LYS A 439 13.66 -15.76 23.35
C LYS A 439 14.40 -15.22 22.12
N LEU A 440 14.30 -15.88 20.97
CA LEU A 440 14.91 -15.43 19.71
C LEU A 440 14.31 -14.10 19.23
N LEU A 441 13.07 -13.80 19.61
CA LEU A 441 12.38 -12.54 19.32
C LEU A 441 12.50 -11.51 20.45
N PHE A 442 13.35 -11.77 21.44
CA PHE A 442 13.56 -10.90 22.61
C PHE A 442 12.27 -10.61 23.38
N ARG A 443 11.34 -11.57 23.39
CA ARG A 443 10.06 -11.48 24.11
C ARG A 443 10.19 -12.20 25.45
N ASP A 444 9.65 -11.58 26.49
CA ASP A 444 9.43 -12.22 27.77
C ASP A 444 7.94 -12.08 28.14
N SER A 445 7.18 -13.13 27.86
CA SER A 445 5.74 -13.23 28.14
C SER A 445 5.42 -13.11 29.64
N ARG A 446 6.42 -13.23 30.53
CA ARG A 446 6.27 -13.06 31.99
C ARG A 446 6.42 -11.60 32.43
N LYS A 447 7.01 -10.73 31.60
CA LYS A 447 7.16 -9.31 31.92
C LYS A 447 5.80 -8.63 31.72
N PRO A 448 5.26 -7.93 32.74
CA PRO A 448 4.03 -7.14 32.56
C PRO A 448 4.21 -6.10 31.46
N LEU A 449 3.19 -5.95 30.62
CA LEU A 449 3.16 -4.89 29.61
C LEU A 449 3.01 -3.53 30.30
N PRO A 450 3.67 -2.46 29.80
CA PRO A 450 3.45 -1.11 30.29
C PRO A 450 1.98 -0.71 30.18
N GLU A 451 1.48 0.00 31.19
CA GLU A 451 0.13 0.58 31.13
C GLU A 451 0.14 1.80 30.19
N VAL A 452 -0.84 1.85 29.28
CA VAL A 452 -1.02 2.99 28.39
C VAL A 452 -2.14 3.90 28.87
N ARG A 453 -1.86 5.20 28.95
CA ARG A 453 -2.88 6.20 29.25
C ARG A 453 -3.44 6.78 27.96
N THR A 454 -4.69 6.46 27.66
CA THR A 454 -5.41 7.02 26.52
C THR A 454 -5.78 8.48 26.75
N ARG A 455 -5.87 9.26 25.68
CA ARG A 455 -6.26 10.68 25.71
C ARG A 455 -7.30 10.96 24.62
N GLU A 456 -8.03 12.06 24.77
CA GLU A 456 -8.87 12.62 23.70
C GLU A 456 -8.05 13.61 22.85
N PRO A 457 -8.41 13.80 21.57
CA PRO A 457 -7.67 14.69 20.68
C PRO A 457 -7.78 16.14 21.16
N GLU A 458 -6.65 16.85 21.14
CA GLU A 458 -6.65 18.31 21.34
C GLU A 458 -7.21 18.98 20.08
N VAL A 459 -8.43 19.49 20.16
CA VAL A 459 -9.13 20.14 19.04
C VAL A 459 -9.31 21.63 19.30
N ALA A 460 -8.63 22.46 18.51
CA ALA A 460 -8.83 23.91 18.53
C ALA A 460 -10.02 24.28 17.63
N VAL A 461 -11.15 24.67 18.23
CA VAL A 461 -12.33 25.12 17.50
C VAL A 461 -12.19 26.60 17.14
N ALA A 462 -12.11 26.90 15.85
CA ALA A 462 -12.09 28.28 15.37
C ALA A 462 -13.49 28.89 15.45
N GLY A 463 -13.58 30.18 15.80
CA GLY A 463 -14.83 30.94 15.72
C GLY A 463 -15.38 30.93 14.29
N ALA A 464 -16.67 30.62 14.14
CA ALA A 464 -17.31 30.45 12.83
C ALA A 464 -17.04 31.66 11.92
N LYS A 465 -16.21 31.47 10.89
CA LYS A 465 -16.17 32.34 9.72
C LYS A 465 -17.09 31.72 8.68
N ALA A 466 -17.97 32.55 8.11
CA ALA A 466 -18.85 32.12 7.03
C ALA A 466 -18.01 31.51 5.91
N GLN A 467 -18.33 30.27 5.53
CA GLN A 467 -17.77 29.65 4.33
C GLN A 467 -18.11 30.53 3.14
N GLY A 468 -17.10 30.91 2.37
CA GLY A 468 -17.32 31.58 1.11
C GLY A 468 -18.00 30.61 0.15
N LYS A 469 -18.86 31.12 -0.73
CA LYS A 469 -19.20 30.33 -1.91
C LYS A 469 -18.00 30.40 -2.84
N ALA A 470 -17.26 29.30 -2.96
CA ALA A 470 -16.28 29.13 -4.03
C ALA A 470 -16.96 29.41 -5.38
N GLN A 471 -16.56 30.48 -6.06
CA GLN A 471 -16.92 30.72 -7.46
C GLN A 471 -16.02 29.84 -8.31
N GLY A 472 -16.49 28.63 -8.64
CA GLY A 472 -15.85 27.79 -9.64
C GLY A 472 -15.91 28.47 -11.00
N ALA A 473 -14.76 28.76 -11.60
CA ALA A 473 -14.70 29.03 -13.04
C ALA A 473 -15.15 27.75 -13.76
N ALA A 474 -16.18 27.87 -14.61
CA ALA A 474 -16.74 26.75 -15.34
C ALA A 474 -15.69 26.17 -16.30
N GLN A 475 -15.36 24.89 -16.12
CA GLN A 475 -14.57 24.13 -17.08
C GLN A 475 -15.48 23.88 -18.31
N THR A 476 -15.26 24.60 -19.40
CA THR A 476 -16.10 24.60 -20.61
C THR A 476 -15.90 23.40 -21.53
N ALA A 477 -15.18 22.36 -21.10
CA ALA A 477 -14.78 21.26 -21.97
C ALA A 477 -15.85 20.17 -22.04
N ARG A 478 -16.68 20.23 -23.09
CA ARG A 478 -17.37 19.03 -23.61
C ARG A 478 -16.34 18.18 -24.34
N ILE A 479 -16.19 16.92 -23.92
CA ILE A 479 -15.24 15.96 -24.49
C ILE A 479 -16.05 14.90 -25.25
N GLU A 480 -15.67 14.59 -26.49
CA GLU A 480 -16.27 13.51 -27.26
C GLU A 480 -15.20 12.52 -27.68
N GLY A 481 -15.50 11.23 -27.57
CA GLY A 481 -14.57 10.17 -27.96
C GLY A 481 -15.21 8.81 -27.95
N LYS A 482 -14.51 7.83 -28.54
CA LYS A 482 -14.93 6.44 -28.49
C LYS A 482 -14.50 5.77 -27.19
N VAL A 483 -15.30 4.81 -26.76
CA VAL A 483 -15.11 4.07 -25.53
C VAL A 483 -14.09 2.94 -25.70
N GLN A 484 -13.20 2.81 -24.72
CA GLN A 484 -12.47 1.58 -24.42
C GLN A 484 -13.04 1.01 -23.11
N ARG A 485 -13.75 -0.11 -23.20
CA ARG A 485 -14.47 -0.76 -22.10
C ARG A 485 -13.54 -1.68 -21.31
N PHE A 486 -13.70 -1.69 -19.99
CA PHE A 486 -13.00 -2.56 -19.05
C PHE A 486 -13.95 -3.14 -18.00
N ALA A 487 -13.63 -4.33 -17.48
CA ALA A 487 -14.40 -4.96 -16.41
C ALA A 487 -14.14 -4.30 -15.03
N ASP A 488 -14.55 -4.98 -13.97
CA ASP A 488 -14.24 -4.61 -12.59
C ASP A 488 -12.77 -4.90 -12.26
N ALA A 489 -12.29 -4.29 -11.18
CA ALA A 489 -11.02 -4.57 -10.51
C ALA A 489 -9.77 -4.47 -11.40
N VAL A 490 -9.78 -3.60 -12.42
CA VAL A 490 -8.58 -3.26 -13.19
C VAL A 490 -7.59 -2.54 -12.28
N ASP A 491 -6.46 -3.18 -12.02
CA ASP A 491 -5.43 -2.67 -11.14
C ASP A 491 -4.36 -1.83 -11.87
N THR A 492 -3.55 -1.11 -11.10
CA THR A 492 -2.48 -0.26 -11.65
C THR A 492 -1.34 -1.04 -12.31
N ASP A 493 -1.15 -2.32 -11.98
CA ASP A 493 -0.16 -3.17 -12.65
C ASP A 493 -0.66 -3.56 -14.06
N ALA A 494 -1.97 -3.72 -14.25
CA ALA A 494 -2.61 -3.82 -15.55
C ALA A 494 -2.51 -2.51 -16.35
N ILE A 495 -2.75 -1.34 -15.74
CA ILE A 495 -2.63 -0.03 -16.42
C ILE A 495 -1.18 0.25 -16.85
N ILE A 496 -0.23 0.13 -15.94
CA ILE A 496 1.21 0.32 -16.22
C ILE A 496 2.04 -0.67 -15.39
N PRO A 497 2.59 -1.72 -16.03
CA PRO A 497 3.40 -2.73 -15.33
C PRO A 497 4.59 -2.14 -14.59
N GLY A 498 4.95 -2.73 -13.43
CA GLY A 498 5.96 -2.19 -12.52
C GLY A 498 7.32 -1.92 -13.16
N GLN A 499 7.70 -2.73 -14.16
CA GLN A 499 8.94 -2.58 -14.91
C GLN A 499 9.05 -1.28 -15.70
N PHE A 500 7.95 -0.56 -15.93
CA PHE A 500 7.92 0.71 -16.66
C PHE A 500 7.79 1.93 -15.74
N CYS A 501 7.66 1.75 -14.43
CA CYS A 501 7.45 2.86 -13.47
C CYS A 501 8.66 3.79 -13.29
N HIS A 502 9.83 3.40 -13.81
CA HIS A 502 11.02 4.26 -13.88
C HIS A 502 10.91 5.35 -14.96
N LEU A 503 9.96 5.23 -15.89
CA LEU A 503 9.73 6.21 -16.96
C LEU A 503 8.99 7.43 -16.41
N THR A 504 9.31 8.61 -16.94
CA THR A 504 8.64 9.88 -16.61
C THR A 504 8.12 10.63 -17.83
N SER A 505 8.51 10.23 -19.04
CA SER A 505 7.96 10.75 -20.29
C SER A 505 6.52 10.26 -20.49
N LEU A 506 5.59 11.17 -20.76
CA LEU A 506 4.22 10.82 -21.10
C LEU A 506 4.16 9.96 -22.36
N GLU A 507 4.97 10.28 -23.38
CA GLU A 507 4.99 9.53 -24.64
C GLU A 507 5.41 8.07 -24.40
N GLU A 508 6.52 7.87 -23.67
CA GLU A 508 7.03 6.52 -23.39
C GLU A 508 6.06 5.73 -22.51
N LEU A 509 5.51 6.35 -21.46
CA LEU A 509 4.51 5.72 -20.59
C LEU A 509 3.24 5.37 -21.35
N GLY A 510 2.77 6.26 -22.22
CA GLY A 510 1.59 6.05 -23.06
C GLY A 510 1.75 4.88 -24.01
N ALA A 511 2.94 4.70 -24.59
CA ALA A 511 3.27 3.54 -25.42
C ALA A 511 3.33 2.21 -24.63
N LYS A 512 3.40 2.27 -23.30
CA LYS A 512 3.42 1.10 -22.39
C LYS A 512 2.12 0.92 -21.60
N ALA A 513 1.10 1.75 -21.84
CA ALA A 513 -0.21 1.58 -21.21
C ALA A 513 -0.82 0.23 -21.61
N PHE A 514 -1.25 -0.55 -20.61
CA PHE A 514 -1.80 -1.90 -20.77
C PHE A 514 -0.91 -2.89 -21.53
N HIS A 515 0.41 -2.72 -21.45
CA HIS A 515 1.39 -3.43 -22.28
C HIS A 515 1.23 -4.95 -22.33
N PHE A 516 0.87 -5.60 -21.21
CA PHE A 516 0.74 -7.05 -21.14
C PHE A 516 -0.68 -7.57 -21.35
N VAL A 517 -1.70 -6.76 -21.04
CA VAL A 517 -3.09 -7.23 -20.96
C VAL A 517 -3.97 -6.73 -22.10
N ARG A 518 -3.60 -5.61 -22.74
CA ARG A 518 -4.31 -5.02 -23.89
C ARG A 518 -3.34 -4.23 -24.80
N PRO A 519 -2.39 -4.90 -25.49
CA PRO A 519 -1.31 -4.23 -26.23
C PRO A 519 -1.77 -3.28 -27.34
N GLU A 520 -2.99 -3.44 -27.85
CA GLU A 520 -3.60 -2.57 -28.85
C GLU A 520 -4.17 -1.25 -28.28
N PHE A 521 -4.24 -1.11 -26.96
CA PHE A 521 -4.84 0.04 -26.27
C PHE A 521 -4.26 1.40 -26.73
N PRO A 522 -2.92 1.61 -26.81
CA PRO A 522 -2.38 2.90 -27.25
C PRO A 522 -2.72 3.22 -28.71
N ALA A 523 -2.80 2.21 -29.58
CA ALA A 523 -3.15 2.38 -30.98
C ALA A 523 -4.63 2.75 -31.13
N LYS A 524 -5.53 2.11 -30.37
CA LYS A 524 -6.96 2.47 -30.32
C LYS A 524 -7.17 3.89 -29.81
N ALA A 525 -6.46 4.31 -28.77
CA ALA A 525 -6.54 5.67 -28.24
C ALA A 525 -6.14 6.71 -29.30
N LYS A 526 -5.03 6.48 -30.02
CA LYS A 526 -4.61 7.32 -31.17
C LYS A 526 -5.64 7.35 -32.31
N ALA A 527 -6.43 6.29 -32.48
CA ALA A 527 -7.51 6.20 -33.46
C ALA A 527 -8.84 6.83 -32.99
N GLY A 528 -8.86 7.51 -31.85
CA GLY A 528 -10.02 8.25 -31.33
C GLY A 528 -10.78 7.55 -30.20
N ALA A 529 -10.32 6.39 -29.71
CA ALA A 529 -10.87 5.74 -28.52
C ALA A 529 -10.30 6.34 -27.23
N THR A 530 -10.66 7.60 -26.97
CA THR A 530 -10.06 8.44 -25.92
C THR A 530 -10.81 8.42 -24.59
N ILE A 531 -11.91 7.66 -24.46
CA ILE A 531 -12.71 7.58 -23.24
C ILE A 531 -12.64 6.17 -22.65
N ILE A 532 -12.30 6.06 -21.37
CA ILE A 532 -12.35 4.78 -20.65
C ILE A 532 -13.71 4.62 -19.98
N VAL A 533 -14.32 3.43 -20.09
CA VAL A 533 -15.51 3.04 -19.31
C VAL A 533 -15.22 1.75 -18.55
N ALA A 534 -15.15 1.82 -17.22
CA ALA A 534 -14.73 0.73 -16.35
C ALA A 534 -15.78 0.33 -15.32
N GLY A 535 -15.65 -0.88 -14.79
CA GLY A 535 -16.50 -1.39 -13.72
C GLY A 535 -16.18 -0.80 -12.34
N GLU A 536 -16.34 -1.61 -11.30
CA GLU A 536 -15.98 -1.27 -9.92
C GLU A 536 -14.47 -1.37 -9.67
N GLY A 537 -13.94 -0.60 -8.71
CA GLY A 537 -12.56 -0.75 -8.23
C GLY A 537 -11.48 -0.35 -9.24
N TRP A 538 -11.77 0.60 -10.14
CA TRP A 538 -10.80 1.06 -11.14
C TRP A 538 -9.54 1.65 -10.50
N GLY A 539 -8.37 1.20 -10.96
CA GLY A 539 -7.07 1.69 -10.51
C GLY A 539 -6.66 1.18 -9.12
N SER A 540 -7.16 0.02 -8.70
CA SER A 540 -6.74 -0.61 -7.44
C SER A 540 -5.27 -1.03 -7.44
N GLY A 541 -4.64 -1.19 -6.27
CA GLY A 541 -3.26 -1.68 -6.16
C GLY A 541 -2.23 -0.61 -5.78
N SER A 542 -1.21 -0.40 -6.61
CA SER A 542 -0.05 0.44 -6.26
C SER A 542 -0.40 1.93 -6.34
N SER A 543 0.29 2.77 -5.55
CA SER A 543 0.07 4.22 -5.50
C SER A 543 0.61 5.02 -6.71
N ARG A 544 1.18 4.34 -7.71
CA ARG A 544 1.92 4.91 -8.84
C ARG A 544 1.11 5.95 -9.63
N GLU A 545 1.55 7.20 -9.65
CA GLU A 545 0.97 8.28 -10.47
C GLU A 545 1.24 8.08 -11.96
N GLN A 546 2.29 7.32 -12.29
CA GLN A 546 2.62 6.86 -13.63
C GLN A 546 1.44 6.17 -14.34
N ALA A 547 0.50 5.58 -13.58
CA ALA A 547 -0.72 5.01 -14.15
C ALA A 547 -1.56 6.09 -14.85
N VAL A 548 -1.69 7.27 -14.25
CA VAL A 548 -2.41 8.40 -14.86
C VAL A 548 -1.64 8.99 -16.03
N TRP A 549 -0.32 9.15 -15.88
CA TRP A 549 0.55 9.61 -16.96
C TRP A 549 0.54 8.69 -18.18
N ALA A 550 0.45 7.38 -17.98
CA ALA A 550 0.31 6.41 -19.07
C ALA A 550 -1.01 6.60 -19.82
N LEU A 551 -2.12 6.85 -19.11
CA LEU A 551 -3.41 7.17 -19.74
C LEU A 551 -3.34 8.48 -20.54
N GLN A 552 -2.80 9.54 -19.94
CA GLN A 552 -2.63 10.84 -20.61
C GLN A 552 -1.72 10.73 -21.84
N GLY A 553 -0.59 10.02 -21.70
CA GLY A 553 0.37 9.78 -22.77
C GLY A 553 -0.19 8.96 -23.93
N ALA A 554 -1.13 8.05 -23.65
CA ALA A 554 -1.87 7.31 -24.67
C ALA A 554 -2.93 8.17 -25.38
N GLY A 555 -3.27 9.35 -24.83
CA GLY A 555 -4.28 10.25 -25.38
C GLY A 555 -5.67 10.10 -24.77
N ILE A 556 -5.80 9.46 -23.60
CA ILE A 556 -7.07 9.36 -22.87
C ILE A 556 -7.47 10.74 -22.34
N GLN A 557 -8.75 11.07 -22.51
CA GLN A 557 -9.32 12.38 -22.18
C GLN A 557 -10.27 12.32 -20.99
N ALA A 558 -10.87 11.18 -20.69
CA ALA A 558 -11.67 10.98 -19.48
C ALA A 558 -11.75 9.50 -19.10
N VAL A 559 -11.92 9.25 -17.80
CA VAL A 559 -12.22 7.93 -17.25
C VAL A 559 -13.60 7.96 -16.61
N ILE A 560 -14.47 7.02 -16.95
CA ILE A 560 -15.79 6.86 -16.34
C ILE A 560 -15.83 5.47 -15.70
N ALA A 561 -16.15 5.37 -14.42
CA ALA A 561 -16.22 4.08 -13.73
C ALA A 561 -17.36 4.04 -12.70
N ARG A 562 -17.73 2.82 -12.25
CA ARG A 562 -18.69 2.65 -11.15
C ARG A 562 -18.11 3.08 -9.80
N SER A 563 -16.82 2.84 -9.62
CA SER A 563 -16.05 3.24 -8.45
C SER A 563 -14.56 3.23 -8.76
N TYR A 564 -13.78 3.90 -7.91
CA TYR A 564 -12.33 4.06 -8.07
C TYR A 564 -11.64 3.65 -6.78
N ALA A 565 -10.44 3.10 -6.89
CA ALA A 565 -9.57 3.03 -5.73
C ALA A 565 -9.11 4.45 -5.33
N PHE A 566 -9.12 4.72 -4.02
CA PHE A 566 -8.88 6.04 -3.44
C PHE A 566 -7.61 6.75 -3.99
N ILE A 567 -6.48 6.04 -4.00
CA ILE A 567 -5.19 6.63 -4.40
C ILE A 567 -5.21 7.02 -5.88
N HIS A 568 -5.70 6.12 -6.75
CA HIS A 568 -5.76 6.38 -8.18
C HIS A 568 -6.74 7.52 -8.50
N LYS A 569 -7.91 7.53 -7.83
CA LYS A 569 -8.88 8.64 -7.92
C LYS A 569 -8.24 9.98 -7.61
N ARG A 570 -7.43 10.06 -6.57
CA ARG A 570 -6.70 11.27 -6.17
C ARG A 570 -5.61 11.64 -7.17
N ASN A 571 -4.87 10.67 -7.70
CA ASN A 571 -3.90 10.91 -8.78
C ASN A 571 -4.56 11.49 -10.04
N LEU A 572 -5.77 11.03 -10.40
CA LEU A 572 -6.54 11.60 -11.52
C LEU A 572 -6.84 13.09 -11.29
N VAL A 573 -7.17 13.49 -10.05
CA VAL A 573 -7.36 14.91 -9.68
C VAL A 573 -6.06 15.69 -9.79
N ASN A 574 -4.98 15.18 -9.20
CA ASN A 574 -3.71 15.88 -9.11
C ASN A 574 -3.11 16.17 -10.48
N GLU A 575 -3.22 15.21 -11.40
CA GLU A 575 -2.70 15.29 -12.78
C GLU A 575 -3.72 15.88 -13.76
N ALA A 576 -4.90 16.30 -13.28
CA ALA A 576 -5.98 16.87 -14.07
C ALA A 576 -6.45 15.96 -15.24
N LEU A 577 -6.47 14.64 -15.05
CA LEU A 577 -7.18 13.72 -15.96
C LEU A 577 -8.64 13.60 -15.48
N PRO A 578 -9.64 14.08 -16.25
CA PRO A 578 -11.03 14.06 -15.83
C PRO A 578 -11.55 12.66 -15.50
N TYR A 579 -12.33 12.56 -14.42
CA TYR A 579 -13.04 11.34 -14.07
C TYR A 579 -14.49 11.59 -13.65
N LEU A 580 -15.35 10.59 -13.88
CA LEU A 580 -16.75 10.59 -13.48
C LEU A 580 -17.12 9.26 -12.83
N VAL A 581 -17.88 9.34 -11.74
CA VAL A 581 -18.49 8.17 -11.10
C VAL A 581 -19.92 8.05 -11.62
N VAL A 582 -20.24 6.99 -12.36
CA VAL A 582 -21.58 6.71 -12.87
C VAL A 582 -22.00 5.34 -12.35
N ARG A 583 -23.18 5.25 -11.72
CA ARG A 583 -23.70 3.98 -11.17
C ARG A 583 -24.87 3.38 -11.95
N ASP A 584 -25.37 4.09 -12.96
CA ASP A 584 -26.52 3.66 -13.76
C ASP A 584 -26.15 2.50 -14.70
N ASP A 585 -26.78 1.33 -14.50
CA ASP A 585 -26.54 0.13 -15.30
C ASP A 585 -26.89 0.30 -16.78
N ALA A 586 -27.86 1.15 -17.10
CA ALA A 586 -28.25 1.41 -18.48
C ALA A 586 -27.14 2.17 -19.24
N PHE A 587 -26.32 2.97 -18.56
CA PHE A 587 -25.12 3.56 -19.17
C PHE A 587 -24.14 2.46 -19.59
N PHE A 588 -23.79 1.55 -18.67
CA PHE A 588 -22.83 0.49 -18.94
C PHE A 588 -23.32 -0.55 -19.96
N ALA A 589 -24.64 -0.74 -20.08
CA ALA A 589 -25.23 -1.57 -21.12
C ALA A 589 -25.06 -0.98 -22.54
N LEU A 590 -25.03 0.35 -22.64
CA LEU A 590 -24.88 1.09 -23.90
C LEU A 590 -23.42 1.35 -24.26
N ALA A 591 -22.60 1.79 -23.31
CA ALA A 591 -21.23 2.24 -23.52
C ALA A 591 -20.25 1.06 -23.72
N LYS A 592 -20.39 0.35 -24.85
CA LYS A 592 -19.51 -0.76 -25.26
C LYS A 592 -18.25 -0.24 -25.95
N ASP A 593 -17.29 -1.13 -26.20
CA ASP A 593 -16.09 -0.81 -26.98
C ASP A 593 -16.47 -0.12 -28.31
N ASP A 594 -15.72 0.92 -28.67
CA ASP A 594 -15.85 1.72 -29.89
C ASP A 594 -17.15 2.55 -30.03
N GLU A 595 -18.09 2.47 -29.07
CA GLU A 595 -19.24 3.38 -28.97
C GLU A 595 -18.82 4.80 -28.64
N ALA A 596 -19.56 5.79 -29.14
CA ALA A 596 -19.22 7.19 -28.96
C ALA A 596 -20.01 7.82 -27.80
N VAL A 597 -19.29 8.52 -26.92
CA VAL A 597 -19.88 9.23 -25.78
C VAL A 597 -19.42 10.68 -25.74
N ALA A 598 -20.30 11.56 -25.25
CA ALA A 598 -19.97 12.94 -24.92
C ALA A 598 -20.01 13.14 -23.41
N VAL A 599 -18.94 13.71 -22.84
CA VAL A 599 -18.78 14.02 -21.43
C VAL A 599 -18.88 15.54 -21.24
N ASP A 600 -19.86 15.97 -20.47
CA ASP A 600 -20.01 17.36 -20.02
C ASP A 600 -19.55 17.45 -18.56
N LEU A 601 -18.30 17.90 -18.37
CA LEU A 601 -17.68 17.98 -17.04
C LEU A 601 -18.33 19.06 -16.16
N ALA A 602 -18.85 20.13 -16.76
CA ALA A 602 -19.49 21.21 -16.02
C ALA A 602 -20.83 20.76 -15.42
N LYS A 603 -21.58 19.93 -16.16
CA LYS A 603 -22.86 19.38 -15.70
C LYS A 603 -22.73 18.04 -14.97
N GLY A 604 -21.55 17.42 -14.99
CA GLY A 604 -21.37 16.05 -14.50
C GLY A 604 -22.24 15.05 -15.26
N GLN A 605 -22.33 15.19 -16.59
CA GLN A 605 -23.19 14.37 -17.42
C GLN A 605 -22.42 13.61 -18.50
N VAL A 606 -22.89 12.41 -18.83
CA VAL A 606 -22.38 11.61 -19.95
C VAL A 606 -23.54 11.27 -20.87
N THR A 607 -23.38 11.52 -22.17
CA THR A 607 -24.38 11.21 -23.19
C THR A 607 -23.87 10.13 -24.13
N HIS A 608 -24.62 9.04 -24.28
CA HIS A 608 -24.34 8.02 -25.28
C HIS A 608 -24.87 8.48 -26.64
N LEU A 609 -23.98 8.82 -27.57
CA LEU A 609 -24.30 9.62 -28.75
C LEU A 609 -25.25 8.91 -29.72
N ALA A 610 -25.08 7.60 -29.93
CA ALA A 610 -25.96 6.84 -30.83
C ALA A 610 -27.41 6.76 -30.33
N SER A 611 -27.61 6.71 -29.01
CA SER A 611 -28.95 6.62 -28.41
C SER A 611 -29.56 7.97 -28.00
N GLY A 612 -28.75 9.02 -27.88
CA GLY A 612 -29.14 10.31 -27.30
C GLY A 612 -29.42 10.29 -25.78
N LYS A 613 -29.28 9.14 -25.09
CA LYS A 613 -29.52 9.05 -23.65
C LYS A 613 -28.40 9.69 -22.84
N THR A 614 -28.78 10.49 -21.85
CA THR A 614 -27.87 11.19 -20.93
C THR A 614 -27.99 10.60 -19.52
N PHE A 615 -26.84 10.47 -18.86
CA PHE A 615 -26.67 9.91 -17.52
C PHE A 615 -25.96 10.94 -16.64
N THR A 616 -26.31 10.94 -15.35
CA THR A 616 -25.75 11.88 -14.37
C THR A 616 -24.70 11.15 -13.54
N ALA A 617 -23.53 11.78 -13.39
CA ALA A 617 -22.46 11.32 -12.52
C ALA A 617 -22.62 11.85 -11.10
N GLU A 618 -21.97 11.19 -10.14
CA GLU A 618 -21.91 11.71 -8.77
C GLU A 618 -21.16 13.04 -8.72
N SER A 619 -21.63 13.93 -7.85
CA SER A 619 -21.01 15.24 -7.67
C SER A 619 -19.69 15.09 -6.90
N PRO A 620 -18.56 15.59 -7.44
CA PRO A 620 -17.29 15.58 -6.72
C PRO A 620 -17.32 16.53 -5.51
N SER A 621 -16.51 16.26 -4.49
CA SER A 621 -16.36 17.15 -3.33
C SER A 621 -15.80 18.53 -3.72
N ALA A 622 -16.05 19.55 -2.90
CA ALA A 622 -15.69 20.94 -3.21
C ALA A 622 -14.19 21.11 -3.50
N ILE A 623 -13.32 20.46 -2.72
CA ILE A 623 -11.87 20.52 -2.92
C ILE A 623 -11.44 19.86 -4.24
N VAL A 624 -12.11 18.77 -4.65
CA VAL A 624 -11.85 18.12 -5.94
C VAL A 624 -12.26 19.03 -7.10
N GLN A 625 -13.40 19.73 -6.97
CA GLN A 625 -13.81 20.73 -7.96
C GLN A 625 -12.82 21.89 -8.05
N ALA A 626 -12.38 22.41 -6.90
CA ALA A 626 -11.41 23.49 -6.82
C ALA A 626 -10.08 23.10 -7.47
N LEU A 627 -9.52 21.93 -7.12
CA LEU A 627 -8.29 21.40 -7.73
C LEU A 627 -8.42 21.22 -9.25
N ARG A 628 -9.55 20.69 -9.73
CA ARG A 628 -9.81 20.58 -11.18
C ARG A 628 -9.81 21.95 -11.87
N SER A 629 -10.40 22.96 -11.25
CA SER A 629 -10.44 24.33 -11.79
C SER A 629 -9.06 25.03 -11.81
N GLU A 630 -8.17 24.63 -10.90
CA GLU A 630 -6.79 25.09 -10.83
C GLU A 630 -5.88 24.38 -11.85
N GLY A 631 -6.34 23.28 -12.46
CA GLY A 631 -5.54 22.45 -13.37
C GLY A 631 -4.68 21.41 -12.64
N GLY A 632 -5.07 21.02 -11.43
CA GLY A 632 -4.38 20.02 -10.61
C GLY A 632 -3.64 20.60 -9.40
N LEU A 633 -2.95 19.74 -8.67
CA LEU A 633 -2.32 20.09 -7.39
C LEU A 633 -1.13 21.04 -7.57
N VAL A 634 -0.25 20.76 -8.54
CA VAL A 634 0.97 21.57 -8.74
C VAL A 634 0.65 23.03 -9.10
N PRO A 635 -0.24 23.33 -10.06
CA PRO A 635 -0.66 24.71 -10.31
C PRO A 635 -1.28 25.40 -9.09
N ALA A 636 -2.13 24.69 -8.33
CA ALA A 636 -2.74 25.22 -7.12
C ALA A 636 -1.70 25.60 -6.06
N VAL A 637 -0.70 24.73 -5.83
CA VAL A 637 0.40 25.01 -4.89
C VAL A 637 1.24 26.20 -5.38
N LYS A 638 1.51 26.33 -6.68
CA LYS A 638 2.22 27.50 -7.22
C LYS A 638 1.48 28.80 -6.99
N ARG A 639 0.16 28.78 -7.14
CA ARG A 639 -0.70 29.96 -7.01
C ARG A 639 -0.85 30.40 -5.56
N HIS A 640 -1.06 29.46 -4.66
CA HIS A 640 -1.48 29.73 -3.27
C HIS A 640 -0.40 29.47 -2.23
N GLY A 641 0.69 28.78 -2.59
CA GLY A 641 1.81 28.45 -1.72
C GLY A 641 1.36 27.67 -0.46
N PRO A 642 1.87 28.00 0.73
CA PRO A 642 1.48 27.38 1.99
C PRO A 642 0.00 27.50 2.36
N LYS A 643 -0.78 28.35 1.68
CA LYS A 643 -2.22 28.52 1.94
C LYS A 643 -3.09 27.75 0.94
N VAL A 644 -2.50 26.87 0.13
CA VAL A 644 -3.23 26.13 -0.91
C VAL A 644 -4.47 25.41 -0.39
N PHE A 645 -4.38 24.68 0.72
CA PHE A 645 -5.53 23.93 1.23
C PHE A 645 -6.56 24.83 1.92
N GLU A 646 -6.16 25.97 2.48
CA GLU A 646 -7.09 27.01 2.94
C GLU A 646 -7.86 27.59 1.74
N ALA A 647 -7.16 27.92 0.65
CA ALA A 647 -7.75 28.51 -0.55
C ALA A 647 -8.69 27.54 -1.28
N LEU A 648 -8.38 26.25 -1.30
CA LEU A 648 -9.19 25.22 -1.95
C LEU A 648 -10.40 24.76 -1.12
N SER A 649 -10.44 25.10 0.17
CA SER A 649 -11.53 24.75 1.09
C SER A 649 -12.39 25.95 1.52
N ALA A 650 -12.01 27.16 1.12
CA ALA A 650 -12.75 28.40 1.33
C ALA A 650 -13.94 28.55 0.37
#